data_AF-A0A931DL05-F1
#
_entry.id   AF-A0A931DL05-F1
#
_cell.length_a   1.000
_cell.length_b   1.000
_cell.length_c   1.000
_cell.angle_alpha   90.00
_cell.angle_beta   90.00
_cell.angle_gamma   90.00
#
_symmetry.space_group_name_H-M   'P 1'
#
loop_
_entity.id
_entity.type
_entity.pdbx_description
1 polymer ?
#
loop_
_entity_poly.entity_id
_entity_poly.type
_entity_poly.pdbx_seq_one_letter_code
_entity_poly.pdbx_strand_id
1 'polypeptide(L)'
;MINDGEGRAMGMAGAAERPDITAALGAAGDDPRGAEAQVVALAAELPARAVPGFLEDACRRFHAAGHDDLARAFLGRARKVEQAHRGLFGIVPDTDRAHRTVLELVPTGVITPSLLHEHLVELRSRLDPAAAHAEAREIAGAFFDAGSLPYPNLLADLIPLAEAAGVAAAGEEDFVAERLLRGGLLRRAALPVWEAAGPALGRLCRGSAELLGLLIDSEPAPGVYGDAALDARLRNAWLERLATVGAGARLSRDWFLSLAPAPADPLIRLADQAAERLFTPSADLPLSPGSDPAVARSRRGDPLAFRREKLSSFEESGPAWYFLDDFAKLDEELEKDPAAFTRLLDRFVRNLNGASNIDYLATLRRFRERPALRALLADRVGEWTAQAAAGDLRGLEAALPHLVPLAESGYTGLEPGTPWRVADPIEALLTALRSGIPEELAFPSAAGADGTPVTVIQHGELLTLTTEKGAAEVLSAEGVVHRATVPHHLSGPHPWYDGENFYLSRFQEGLWRTLRVAGEQELVVDPGCLTLRPQAPDAAEVTFPSATEPCLVRLVDGEIQVSAPGGAVTARLRFAPVQRQAGDRPLLPPPGWWPRLRTVDPIGSAALRGIERDIVERLVDAALRGPKAGAAELDRLLPWVTEPRLRQGVESLVRRAAECLPGVLRLHDLFGTDRPEGLPSPVRSVSGLRAGRGVRSVRFSRAVSEILADAVDDGHPATAHPLGTVELPPPSTGGITGEVYFSFGELGGQALAAAWPWTPEFARPRLLDTLRAYGDTPWGDGAGRFRLLYWQARAGRPEPKGELWRTPNGSMIILNFQGHPHKEATAIEFSPDGRFESFDLPGWAPRRAPVPQGWGGAERIARFDRLLATRGPAPYDVDGVRELAARTGLGLSEVASACFGYPYFVGREKELARYPEDVLALFVDPETGERGQKTPLSYRLDRTMRQVLMPDDPDDLWNRGPDFDRAAEWWDTARGEAADT
;
A
#
# COMPACT_ATOMS: atom_id res chain seq x y z
N MET A 1 -65.88 -16.22 -63.53
CA MET A 1 -67.16 -16.96 -63.56
C MET A 1 -68.09 -16.30 -62.56
N ILE A 2 -69.10 -15.58 -63.07
CA ILE A 2 -70.47 -15.35 -62.55
C ILE A 2 -70.55 -14.83 -61.08
N ASN A 3 -71.10 -13.66 -60.76
CA ASN A 3 -72.30 -13.02 -61.31
C ASN A 3 -72.35 -11.50 -61.10
N ASP A 4 -73.06 -10.85 -62.02
CA ASP A 4 -73.42 -9.44 -62.08
C ASP A 4 -74.34 -8.97 -60.94
N GLY A 5 -74.32 -7.66 -60.72
CA GLY A 5 -75.29 -6.93 -59.92
C GLY A 5 -75.16 -5.42 -60.14
N GLU A 6 -75.56 -4.95 -61.32
CA GLU A 6 -75.78 -3.53 -61.59
C GLU A 6 -76.85 -2.92 -60.67
N GLY A 7 -76.67 -1.64 -60.34
CA GLY A 7 -77.79 -0.69 -60.24
C GLY A 7 -78.09 -0.14 -58.84
N ARG A 8 -77.52 1.04 -58.52
CA ARG A 8 -78.31 2.28 -58.34
C ARG A 8 -77.42 3.46 -57.94
N ALA A 9 -77.33 4.43 -58.85
CA ALA A 9 -77.12 5.81 -58.48
C ALA A 9 -78.39 6.32 -57.77
N MET A 10 -78.24 6.75 -56.52
CA MET A 10 -79.13 7.60 -55.70
C MET A 10 -78.45 7.67 -54.33
N GLY A 11 -78.00 8.79 -53.79
CA GLY A 11 -78.21 10.17 -54.13
C GLY A 11 -77.20 11.01 -53.36
N MET A 12 -77.00 12.24 -53.82
CA MET A 12 -76.31 13.28 -53.06
C MET A 12 -76.96 13.39 -51.68
N ALA A 13 -76.29 12.89 -50.65
CA ALA A 13 -76.57 13.30 -49.28
C ALA A 13 -75.91 14.68 -49.12
N GLY A 14 -76.74 15.72 -49.12
CA GLY A 14 -76.29 17.09 -48.90
C GLY A 14 -75.46 17.21 -47.62
N ALA A 15 -74.65 18.27 -47.58
CA ALA A 15 -74.11 18.76 -46.33
C ALA A 15 -75.27 18.86 -45.33
N ALA A 16 -75.31 17.97 -44.33
CA ALA A 16 -76.20 18.14 -43.21
C ALA A 16 -75.86 19.50 -42.60
N GLU A 17 -76.84 20.39 -42.59
CA GLU A 17 -76.74 21.71 -41.98
C GLU A 17 -76.18 21.51 -40.56
N ARG A 18 -74.98 22.04 -40.29
CA ARG A 18 -74.32 21.82 -38.98
C ARG A 18 -75.24 22.41 -37.90
N PRO A 19 -75.53 21.68 -36.80
CA PRO A 19 -76.37 22.21 -35.74
C PRO A 19 -75.82 23.54 -35.22
N ASP A 20 -76.69 24.53 -35.07
CA ASP A 20 -76.31 25.84 -34.56
C ASP A 20 -76.07 25.78 -33.04
N ILE A 21 -74.83 26.04 -32.62
CA ILE A 21 -74.43 26.06 -31.21
C ILE A 21 -74.37 27.50 -30.64
N THR A 22 -74.83 28.52 -31.38
CA THR A 22 -74.75 29.93 -30.98
C THR A 22 -75.47 30.20 -29.66
N ALA A 23 -76.62 29.56 -29.43
CA ALA A 23 -77.35 29.68 -28.16
C ALA A 23 -76.56 29.09 -26.97
N ALA A 24 -75.91 27.94 -27.17
CA ALA A 24 -75.09 27.30 -26.14
C ALA A 24 -73.83 28.12 -25.84
N LEU A 25 -73.20 28.71 -26.87
CA LEU A 25 -72.07 29.63 -26.72
C LEU A 25 -72.45 30.88 -25.92
N GLY A 26 -73.61 31.49 -26.22
CA GLY A 26 -74.09 32.69 -25.51
C GLY A 26 -74.39 32.46 -24.03
N ALA A 27 -74.78 31.23 -23.65
CA ALA A 27 -75.08 30.86 -22.26
C ALA A 27 -73.87 30.35 -21.47
N ALA A 28 -72.74 30.08 -22.14
CA ALA A 28 -71.59 29.36 -21.56
C ALA A 28 -70.91 30.07 -20.39
N GLY A 29 -70.98 31.41 -20.32
CA GLY A 29 -70.45 32.19 -19.20
C GLY A 29 -71.27 32.05 -17.90
N ASP A 30 -72.60 31.93 -18.02
CA ASP A 30 -73.53 31.91 -16.90
C ASP A 30 -73.91 30.49 -16.47
N ASP A 31 -74.03 29.56 -17.42
CA ASP A 31 -74.33 28.15 -17.18
C ASP A 31 -73.45 27.22 -18.05
N PRO A 32 -72.18 27.00 -17.67
CA PRO A 32 -71.26 26.12 -18.40
C PRO A 32 -71.79 24.68 -18.52
N ARG A 33 -72.46 24.16 -17.50
CA ARG A 33 -73.00 22.79 -17.49
C ARG A 33 -74.20 22.66 -18.43
N GLY A 34 -75.09 23.65 -18.44
CA GLY A 34 -76.21 23.72 -19.38
C GLY A 34 -75.75 23.84 -20.82
N ALA A 35 -74.76 24.69 -21.08
CA ALA A 35 -74.14 24.82 -22.40
C ALA A 35 -73.49 23.51 -22.88
N GLU A 36 -72.76 22.80 -22.00
CA GLU A 36 -72.19 21.48 -22.31
C GLU A 36 -73.30 20.47 -22.63
N ALA A 37 -74.35 20.39 -21.81
CA ALA A 37 -75.46 19.47 -22.00
C ALA A 37 -76.21 19.73 -23.31
N GLN A 38 -76.40 21.01 -23.67
CA GLN A 38 -77.04 21.40 -24.92
C GLN A 38 -76.24 20.96 -26.15
N VAL A 39 -74.91 21.16 -26.14
CA VAL A 39 -74.04 20.69 -27.23
C VAL A 39 -74.03 19.17 -27.32
N VAL A 40 -74.05 18.46 -26.19
CA VAL A 40 -74.14 16.98 -26.17
C VAL A 40 -75.49 16.49 -26.71
N ALA A 41 -76.59 17.17 -26.39
CA ALA A 41 -77.91 16.82 -26.92
C ALA A 41 -77.94 16.98 -28.44
N LEU A 42 -77.41 18.09 -28.97
CA LEU A 42 -77.27 18.32 -30.42
C LEU A 42 -76.36 17.27 -31.08
N ALA A 43 -75.29 16.86 -30.39
CA ALA A 43 -74.39 15.82 -30.88
C ALA A 43 -75.09 14.44 -30.98
N ALA A 44 -76.04 14.14 -30.09
CA ALA A 44 -76.78 12.88 -30.09
C ALA A 44 -77.77 12.73 -31.26
N GLU A 45 -78.20 13.84 -31.86
CA GLU A 45 -79.12 13.86 -33.02
C GLU A 45 -78.39 13.64 -34.36
N LEU A 46 -77.05 13.70 -34.35
CA LEU A 46 -76.23 13.53 -35.55
C LEU A 46 -75.95 12.06 -35.87
N PRO A 47 -75.77 11.70 -37.16
CA PRO A 47 -75.25 10.38 -37.53
C PRO A 47 -73.91 10.09 -36.84
N ALA A 48 -73.70 8.87 -36.35
CA ALA A 48 -72.51 8.48 -35.55
C ALA A 48 -71.16 8.90 -36.18
N ARG A 49 -71.05 8.93 -37.52
CA ARG A 49 -69.86 9.37 -38.26
C ARG A 49 -69.59 10.89 -38.22
N ALA A 50 -70.61 11.71 -37.98
CA ALA A 50 -70.53 13.16 -37.95
C ALA A 50 -70.28 13.73 -36.54
N VAL A 51 -70.52 12.93 -35.50
CA VAL A 51 -70.42 13.35 -34.10
C VAL A 51 -69.01 13.81 -33.72
N PRO A 52 -67.91 13.09 -34.02
CA PRO A 52 -66.57 13.54 -33.63
C PRO A 52 -66.19 14.88 -34.28
N GLY A 53 -66.45 15.05 -35.57
CA GLY A 53 -66.17 16.30 -36.29
C GLY A 53 -67.01 17.48 -35.80
N PHE A 54 -68.26 17.24 -35.36
CA PHE A 54 -69.10 18.26 -34.72
C PHE A 54 -68.55 18.70 -33.36
N LEU A 55 -68.11 17.76 -32.53
CA LEU A 55 -67.51 18.07 -31.22
C LEU A 55 -66.15 18.79 -31.35
N GLU A 56 -65.38 18.48 -32.40
CA GLU A 56 -64.17 19.23 -32.75
C GLU A 56 -64.49 20.67 -33.21
N ASP A 57 -65.57 20.89 -33.98
CA ASP A 57 -66.06 22.24 -34.34
C ASP A 57 -66.53 23.03 -33.11
N ALA A 58 -67.24 22.36 -32.18
CA ALA A 58 -67.64 22.94 -30.91
C ALA A 58 -66.41 23.36 -30.08
N CYS A 59 -65.39 22.49 -29.98
CA CYS A 59 -64.12 22.83 -29.35
C CYS A 59 -63.53 24.15 -29.89
N ARG A 60 -63.40 24.28 -31.22
CA ARG A 60 -62.88 25.50 -31.87
C ARG A 60 -63.67 26.75 -31.49
N ARG A 61 -65.00 26.68 -31.56
CA ARG A 61 -65.88 27.83 -31.32
C ARG A 61 -65.91 28.24 -29.85
N PHE A 62 -65.91 27.29 -28.92
CA PHE A 62 -65.86 27.58 -27.48
C PHE A 62 -64.51 28.15 -27.06
N HIS A 63 -63.40 27.66 -27.65
CA HIS A 63 -62.09 28.27 -27.44
C HIS A 63 -62.04 29.70 -27.98
N ALA A 64 -62.55 29.95 -29.20
CA ALA A 64 -62.60 31.30 -29.77
C ALA A 64 -63.45 32.28 -28.93
N ALA A 65 -64.40 31.78 -28.14
CA ALA A 65 -65.22 32.54 -27.21
C ALA A 65 -64.59 32.69 -25.80
N GLY A 66 -63.39 32.14 -25.56
CA GLY A 66 -62.68 32.21 -24.26
C GLY A 66 -63.12 31.16 -23.24
N HIS A 67 -63.87 30.13 -23.65
CA HIS A 67 -64.36 29.06 -22.78
C HIS A 67 -63.51 27.78 -22.89
N ASP A 68 -62.24 27.88 -22.49
CA ASP A 68 -61.24 26.82 -22.70
C ASP A 68 -61.56 25.50 -22.01
N ASP A 69 -62.19 25.52 -20.83
CA ASP A 69 -62.55 24.29 -20.11
C ASP A 69 -63.64 23.50 -20.84
N LEU A 70 -64.61 24.19 -21.44
CA LEU A 70 -65.62 23.57 -22.30
C LEU A 70 -65.00 23.10 -23.62
N ALA A 71 -64.08 23.88 -24.20
CA ALA A 71 -63.34 23.48 -25.39
C ALA A 71 -62.55 22.17 -25.17
N ARG A 72 -61.84 22.06 -24.03
CA ARG A 72 -61.16 20.84 -23.57
C ARG A 72 -62.12 19.68 -23.41
N ALA A 73 -63.27 19.91 -22.76
CA ALA A 73 -64.28 18.88 -22.52
C ALA A 73 -64.85 18.33 -23.84
N PHE A 74 -65.16 19.19 -24.81
CA PHE A 74 -65.66 18.75 -26.12
C PHE A 74 -64.63 17.98 -26.92
N LEU A 75 -63.36 18.41 -26.91
CA LEU A 75 -62.28 17.68 -27.57
C LEU A 75 -62.05 16.30 -26.94
N GLY A 76 -62.01 16.22 -25.61
CA GLY A 76 -61.91 14.95 -24.89
C GLY A 76 -63.12 14.03 -25.16
N ARG A 77 -64.33 14.60 -25.25
CA ARG A 77 -65.53 13.82 -25.61
C ARG A 77 -65.50 13.36 -27.07
N ALA A 78 -64.98 14.16 -28.00
CA ALA A 78 -64.81 13.76 -29.40
C ALA A 78 -63.97 12.48 -29.51
N ARG A 79 -62.84 12.40 -28.79
CA ARG A 79 -61.98 11.21 -28.78
C ARG A 79 -62.63 10.00 -28.12
N LYS A 80 -63.28 10.17 -26.97
CA LYS A 80 -64.03 9.09 -26.30
C LYS A 80 -65.15 8.52 -27.17
N VAL A 81 -65.91 9.39 -27.85
CA VAL A 81 -66.99 8.98 -28.76
C VAL A 81 -66.42 8.21 -29.96
N GLU A 82 -65.32 8.70 -30.55
CA GLU A 82 -64.67 8.03 -31.67
C GLU A 82 -64.13 6.64 -31.29
N GLN A 83 -63.53 6.49 -30.11
CA GLN A 83 -63.09 5.20 -29.58
C GLN A 83 -64.27 4.26 -29.29
N ALA A 84 -65.34 4.77 -28.67
CA ALA A 84 -66.56 4.00 -28.38
C ALA A 84 -67.24 3.54 -29.67
N HIS A 85 -67.31 4.40 -30.69
CA HIS A 85 -67.91 4.06 -31.99
C HIS A 85 -67.11 2.99 -32.75
N ARG A 86 -65.77 3.01 -32.65
CA ARG A 86 -64.94 1.92 -33.16
C ARG A 86 -65.26 0.61 -32.46
N GLY A 87 -65.33 0.60 -31.12
CA GLY A 87 -65.57 -0.61 -30.33
C GLY A 87 -66.98 -1.19 -30.50
N LEU A 88 -68.01 -0.33 -30.51
CA LEU A 88 -69.42 -0.74 -30.54
C LEU A 88 -69.97 -0.96 -31.95
N PHE A 89 -69.53 -0.15 -32.91
CA PHE A 89 -70.13 -0.10 -34.25
C PHE A 89 -69.14 -0.46 -35.37
N GLY A 90 -67.88 -0.76 -35.06
CA GLY A 90 -66.86 -1.06 -36.06
C GLY A 90 -66.53 0.11 -37.00
N ILE A 91 -66.92 1.34 -36.64
CA ILE A 91 -66.66 2.53 -37.45
C ILE A 91 -65.16 2.84 -37.37
N VAL A 92 -64.49 2.88 -38.52
CA VAL A 92 -63.07 3.22 -38.62
C VAL A 92 -62.89 4.71 -38.25
N PRO A 93 -62.10 5.03 -37.22
CA PRO A 93 -61.76 6.42 -36.88
C PRO A 93 -61.09 7.14 -38.05
N ASP A 94 -61.38 8.43 -38.20
CA ASP A 94 -60.72 9.30 -39.18
C ASP A 94 -59.47 9.90 -38.52
N THR A 95 -58.37 9.16 -38.62
CA THR A 95 -57.10 9.48 -37.95
C THR A 95 -56.45 10.74 -38.52
N ASP A 96 -56.56 10.98 -39.82
CA ASP A 96 -56.00 12.17 -40.48
C ASP A 96 -56.72 13.45 -40.05
N ARG A 97 -58.04 13.38 -39.82
CA ARG A 97 -58.77 14.50 -39.20
C ARG A 97 -58.31 14.68 -37.75
N ALA A 98 -58.22 13.60 -36.98
CA ALA A 98 -57.84 13.69 -35.58
C ALA A 98 -56.43 14.30 -35.38
N HIS A 99 -55.44 13.86 -36.17
CA HIS A 99 -54.07 14.38 -36.19
C HIS A 99 -54.03 15.86 -36.60
N ARG A 100 -54.70 16.25 -37.70
CA ARG A 100 -54.80 17.66 -38.13
C ARG A 100 -55.44 18.55 -37.07
N THR A 101 -56.52 18.08 -36.44
CA THR A 101 -57.18 18.82 -35.36
C THR A 101 -56.27 18.95 -34.13
N VAL A 102 -55.46 17.92 -33.81
CA VAL A 102 -54.44 18.03 -32.77
C VAL A 102 -53.42 19.11 -33.14
N LEU A 103 -52.77 19.03 -34.30
CA LEU A 103 -51.77 20.02 -34.74
C LEU A 103 -52.33 21.46 -34.79
N GLU A 104 -53.57 21.63 -35.23
CA GLU A 104 -54.27 22.92 -35.24
C GLU A 104 -54.45 23.52 -33.84
N LEU A 105 -54.74 22.67 -32.84
CA LEU A 105 -55.05 23.09 -31.47
C LEU A 105 -53.84 23.10 -30.53
N VAL A 106 -52.66 22.65 -30.98
CA VAL A 106 -51.44 22.73 -30.17
C VAL A 106 -51.09 24.18 -29.78
N PRO A 107 -51.06 25.16 -30.71
CA PRO A 107 -50.69 26.54 -30.36
C PRO A 107 -51.70 27.25 -29.44
N THR A 108 -52.90 26.68 -29.28
CA THR A 108 -53.99 27.30 -28.51
C THR A 108 -54.00 26.91 -27.03
N GLY A 109 -53.23 25.89 -26.62
CA GLY A 109 -53.20 25.41 -25.23
C GLY A 109 -54.48 24.68 -24.78
N VAL A 110 -55.37 24.33 -25.71
CA VAL A 110 -56.61 23.57 -25.45
C VAL A 110 -56.34 22.08 -25.26
N ILE A 111 -55.20 21.57 -25.73
CA ILE A 111 -54.87 20.14 -25.58
C ILE A 111 -54.35 19.86 -24.17
N THR A 112 -55.02 18.95 -23.46
CA THR A 112 -54.58 18.54 -22.11
C THR A 112 -53.48 17.47 -22.18
N PRO A 113 -52.62 17.37 -21.14
CA PRO A 113 -51.63 16.30 -21.02
C PRO A 113 -52.19 14.88 -21.19
N SER A 114 -53.34 14.61 -20.55
CA SER A 114 -53.97 13.29 -20.60
C SER A 114 -54.46 12.94 -22.00
N LEU A 115 -55.05 13.91 -22.69
CA LEU A 115 -55.54 13.72 -24.05
C LEU A 115 -54.39 13.48 -25.03
N LEU A 116 -53.29 14.20 -24.86
CA LEU A 116 -52.10 13.97 -25.67
C LEU A 116 -51.46 12.61 -25.40
N HIS A 117 -51.30 12.22 -24.13
CA HIS A 117 -50.78 10.90 -23.76
C HIS A 117 -51.62 9.77 -24.36
N GLU A 118 -52.96 9.83 -24.20
CA GLU A 118 -53.88 8.86 -24.79
C GLU A 118 -53.73 8.81 -26.33
N HIS A 119 -53.62 9.98 -26.97
CA HIS A 119 -53.43 10.07 -28.42
C HIS A 119 -52.11 9.41 -28.88
N LEU A 120 -50.99 9.68 -28.19
CA LEU A 120 -49.69 9.06 -28.50
C LEU A 120 -49.69 7.54 -28.31
N VAL A 121 -50.36 7.05 -27.26
CA VAL A 121 -50.56 5.60 -27.02
C VAL A 121 -51.38 4.98 -28.15
N GLU A 122 -52.42 5.67 -28.62
CA GLU A 122 -53.28 5.19 -29.69
C GLU A 122 -52.55 5.06 -31.04
N LEU A 123 -51.59 5.95 -31.35
CA LEU A 123 -50.80 5.89 -32.59
C LEU A 123 -50.13 4.51 -32.78
N ARG A 124 -49.61 3.92 -31.69
CA ARG A 124 -48.96 2.58 -31.71
C ARG A 124 -49.88 1.46 -32.17
N SER A 125 -51.18 1.60 -31.97
CA SER A 125 -52.18 0.58 -32.29
C SER A 125 -52.82 0.76 -33.68
N ARG A 126 -52.53 1.87 -34.35
CA ARG A 126 -53.28 2.32 -35.53
C ARG A 126 -52.44 2.49 -36.78
N LEU A 127 -51.20 2.93 -36.62
CA LEU A 127 -50.28 3.18 -37.72
C LEU A 127 -49.16 2.14 -37.69
N ASP A 128 -48.50 1.95 -38.84
CA ASP A 128 -47.22 1.25 -38.81
C ASP A 128 -46.20 2.05 -37.98
N PRO A 129 -45.19 1.39 -37.40
CA PRO A 129 -44.31 2.04 -36.44
C PRO A 129 -43.60 3.31 -36.95
N ALA A 130 -43.23 3.36 -38.24
CA ALA A 130 -42.53 4.51 -38.81
C ALA A 130 -43.47 5.71 -38.96
N ALA A 131 -44.70 5.49 -39.44
CA ALA A 131 -45.71 6.55 -39.51
C ALA A 131 -46.14 7.05 -38.12
N ALA A 132 -46.33 6.13 -37.16
CA ALA A 132 -46.69 6.48 -35.77
C ALA A 132 -45.63 7.39 -35.12
N HIS A 133 -44.34 7.08 -35.33
CA HIS A 133 -43.24 7.87 -34.81
C HIS A 133 -43.13 9.24 -35.48
N ALA A 134 -43.32 9.31 -36.80
CA ALA A 134 -43.28 10.57 -37.55
C ALA A 134 -44.40 11.53 -37.09
N GLU A 135 -45.64 11.05 -36.96
CA GLU A 135 -46.76 11.86 -36.47
C GLU A 135 -46.54 12.31 -35.01
N ALA A 136 -46.02 11.44 -34.14
CA ALA A 136 -45.71 11.79 -32.77
C ALA A 136 -44.64 12.89 -32.67
N ARG A 137 -43.59 12.83 -33.52
CA ARG A 137 -42.58 13.90 -33.62
C ARG A 137 -43.14 15.20 -34.17
N GLU A 138 -44.06 15.14 -35.13
CA GLU A 138 -44.72 16.33 -35.67
C GLU A 138 -45.55 17.04 -34.59
N ILE A 139 -46.31 16.28 -33.79
CA ILE A 139 -47.08 16.82 -32.66
C ILE A 139 -46.16 17.42 -31.61
N ALA A 140 -45.13 16.68 -31.17
CA ALA A 140 -44.16 17.20 -30.22
C ALA A 140 -43.44 18.46 -30.75
N GLY A 141 -43.07 18.46 -32.04
CA GLY A 141 -42.49 19.59 -32.75
C GLY A 141 -43.38 20.83 -32.69
N ALA A 142 -44.68 20.68 -32.97
CA ALA A 142 -45.66 21.75 -32.90
C ALA A 142 -45.77 22.35 -31.49
N PHE A 143 -45.69 21.54 -30.42
CA PHE A 143 -45.71 22.05 -29.05
C PHE A 143 -44.48 22.90 -28.77
N PHE A 144 -43.31 22.43 -29.21
CA PHE A 144 -42.05 23.15 -29.05
C PHE A 144 -42.04 24.46 -29.85
N ASP A 145 -42.54 24.44 -31.09
CA ASP A 145 -42.66 25.64 -31.95
C ASP A 145 -43.66 26.65 -31.38
N ALA A 146 -44.73 26.19 -30.72
CA ALA A 146 -45.65 27.03 -29.97
C ALA A 146 -45.07 27.57 -28.65
N GLY A 147 -43.81 27.25 -28.32
CA GLY A 147 -43.15 27.75 -27.12
C GLY A 147 -43.61 27.07 -25.83
N SER A 148 -44.14 25.84 -25.92
CA SER A 148 -44.79 25.13 -24.82
C SER A 148 -44.25 23.72 -24.59
N LEU A 149 -44.42 23.22 -23.35
CA LEU A 149 -44.12 21.85 -22.97
C LEU A 149 -45.42 21.17 -22.55
N PRO A 150 -45.88 20.13 -23.27
CA PRO A 150 -47.21 19.60 -23.03
C PRO A 150 -47.32 18.93 -21.67
N TYR A 151 -46.31 18.15 -21.26
CA TYR A 151 -46.18 17.58 -19.91
C TYR A 151 -44.78 16.98 -19.68
N PRO A 152 -44.38 16.72 -18.41
CA PRO A 152 -43.02 16.30 -18.10
C PRO A 152 -42.60 14.93 -18.66
N ASN A 153 -43.55 14.01 -18.85
CA ASN A 153 -43.30 12.64 -19.29
C ASN A 153 -43.31 12.44 -20.82
N LEU A 154 -43.40 13.51 -21.62
CA LEU A 154 -43.49 13.41 -23.08
C LEU A 154 -42.36 12.54 -23.67
N LEU A 155 -41.13 12.72 -23.20
CA LEU A 155 -39.99 11.94 -23.67
C LEU A 155 -40.17 10.43 -23.40
N ALA A 156 -40.72 10.06 -22.26
CA ALA A 156 -40.99 8.66 -21.92
C ALA A 156 -42.06 8.03 -22.83
N ASP A 157 -42.99 8.83 -23.35
CA ASP A 157 -44.01 8.36 -24.30
C ASP A 157 -43.48 8.29 -25.75
N LEU A 158 -42.52 9.15 -26.12
CA LEU A 158 -41.90 9.15 -27.45
C LEU A 158 -40.90 8.01 -27.65
N ILE A 159 -40.17 7.59 -26.62
CA ILE A 159 -39.14 6.53 -26.72
C ILE A 159 -39.72 5.20 -27.26
N PRO A 160 -40.82 4.64 -26.71
CA PRO A 160 -41.39 3.39 -27.22
C PRO A 160 -41.88 3.47 -28.68
N LEU A 161 -42.28 4.66 -29.14
CA LEU A 161 -42.67 4.91 -30.53
C LEU A 161 -41.43 4.91 -31.44
N ALA A 162 -40.36 5.58 -31.01
CA ALA A 162 -39.09 5.61 -31.73
C ALA A 162 -38.46 4.21 -31.88
N GLU A 163 -38.40 3.44 -30.78
CA GLU A 163 -37.84 2.09 -30.80
C GLU A 163 -38.61 1.15 -31.72
N ALA A 164 -39.95 1.24 -31.73
CA ALA A 164 -40.79 0.46 -32.63
C ALA A 164 -40.52 0.81 -34.11
N ALA A 165 -40.17 2.07 -34.40
CA ALA A 165 -39.79 2.55 -35.73
C ALA A 165 -38.35 2.22 -36.14
N GLY A 166 -37.57 1.56 -35.27
CA GLY A 166 -36.15 1.27 -35.51
C GLY A 166 -35.22 2.48 -35.27
N VAL A 167 -35.72 3.55 -34.65
CA VAL A 167 -34.92 4.68 -34.20
C VAL A 167 -34.40 4.39 -32.80
N ALA A 168 -33.09 4.54 -32.60
CA ALA A 168 -32.50 4.33 -31.28
C ALA A 168 -33.04 5.36 -30.27
N ALA A 169 -33.36 4.92 -29.05
CA ALA A 169 -33.85 5.79 -27.98
C ALA A 169 -32.99 7.05 -27.78
N ALA A 170 -31.66 6.90 -27.82
CA ALA A 170 -30.72 8.03 -27.72
C ALA A 170 -30.94 9.10 -28.80
N GLY A 171 -31.29 8.71 -30.03
CA GLY A 171 -31.60 9.65 -31.11
C GLY A 171 -32.93 10.38 -30.90
N GLU A 172 -33.88 9.79 -30.19
CA GLU A 172 -35.12 10.46 -29.78
C GLU A 172 -34.89 11.43 -28.63
N GLU A 173 -34.12 11.02 -27.63
CA GLU A 173 -33.72 11.89 -26.52
C GLU A 173 -32.95 13.11 -27.03
N ASP A 174 -32.02 12.92 -27.99
CA ASP A 174 -31.25 13.99 -28.61
C ASP A 174 -32.17 14.96 -29.38
N PHE A 175 -33.14 14.44 -30.15
CA PHE A 175 -34.14 15.27 -30.81
C PHE A 175 -34.90 16.16 -29.82
N VAL A 176 -35.44 15.58 -28.74
CA VAL A 176 -36.19 16.35 -27.73
C VAL A 176 -35.28 17.38 -27.05
N ALA A 177 -34.10 16.97 -26.58
CA ALA A 177 -33.18 17.86 -25.88
C ALA A 177 -32.70 19.04 -26.73
N GLU A 178 -32.39 18.81 -28.02
CA GLU A 178 -32.01 19.89 -28.93
C GLU A 178 -33.17 20.87 -29.16
N ARG A 179 -34.41 20.38 -29.34
CA ARG A 179 -35.59 21.22 -29.49
C ARG A 179 -35.87 22.06 -28.24
N LEU A 180 -35.73 21.46 -27.06
CA LEU A 180 -35.86 22.16 -25.77
C LEU A 180 -34.85 23.30 -25.62
N LEU A 181 -33.59 23.07 -26.01
CA LEU A 181 -32.53 24.07 -25.99
C LEU A 181 -32.78 25.20 -26.99
N ARG A 182 -32.97 24.86 -28.26
CA ARG A 182 -33.15 25.84 -29.34
C ARG A 182 -34.43 26.67 -29.18
N GLY A 183 -35.48 26.08 -28.60
CA GLY A 183 -36.72 26.78 -28.26
C GLY A 183 -36.67 27.59 -26.96
N GLY A 184 -35.56 27.56 -26.21
CA GLY A 184 -35.45 28.25 -24.91
C GLY A 184 -36.43 27.73 -23.84
N LEU A 185 -36.95 26.51 -24.00
CA LEU A 185 -38.03 25.97 -23.18
C LEU A 185 -37.56 25.49 -21.81
N LEU A 186 -36.29 25.11 -21.70
CA LEU A 186 -35.68 24.60 -20.46
C LEU A 186 -35.78 25.59 -19.29
N ARG A 187 -35.74 26.90 -19.54
CA ARG A 187 -35.86 27.94 -18.50
C ARG A 187 -37.14 27.84 -17.68
N ARG A 188 -38.23 27.34 -18.29
CA ARG A 188 -39.55 27.20 -17.66
C ARG A 188 -39.94 25.73 -17.45
N ALA A 189 -39.04 24.81 -17.78
CA ALA A 189 -39.31 23.38 -17.70
C ALA A 189 -39.29 22.90 -16.24
N ALA A 190 -40.22 22.02 -15.91
CA ALA A 190 -40.25 21.35 -14.61
C ALA A 190 -39.03 20.42 -14.42
N LEU A 191 -38.63 20.17 -13.17
CA LEU A 191 -37.51 19.30 -12.79
C LEU A 191 -37.53 17.91 -13.49
N PRO A 192 -38.67 17.20 -13.62
CA PRO A 192 -38.66 15.90 -14.31
C PRO A 192 -38.25 16.00 -15.79
N VAL A 193 -38.49 17.13 -16.46
CA VAL A 193 -38.02 17.36 -17.84
C VAL A 193 -36.50 17.49 -17.87
N TRP A 194 -35.92 18.22 -16.93
CA TRP A 194 -34.47 18.37 -16.78
C TRP A 194 -33.77 17.04 -16.44
N GLU A 195 -34.40 16.24 -15.59
CA GLU A 195 -33.92 14.90 -15.24
C GLU A 195 -33.96 13.97 -16.45
N ALA A 196 -35.09 13.94 -17.17
CA ALA A 196 -35.30 13.08 -18.34
C ALA A 196 -34.41 13.46 -19.53
N ALA A 197 -34.24 14.76 -19.81
CA ALA A 197 -33.38 15.24 -20.91
C ALA A 197 -31.88 15.20 -20.56
N GLY A 198 -31.52 14.97 -19.29
CA GLY A 198 -30.16 15.06 -18.78
C GLY A 198 -29.09 14.29 -19.59
N PRO A 199 -29.29 12.99 -19.91
CA PRO A 199 -28.36 12.22 -20.71
C PRO A 199 -28.11 12.80 -22.11
N ALA A 200 -29.17 13.21 -22.81
CA ALA A 200 -29.09 13.81 -24.14
C ALA A 200 -28.44 15.19 -24.14
N LEU A 201 -28.80 16.06 -23.19
CA LEU A 201 -28.13 17.34 -22.97
C LEU A 201 -26.62 17.12 -22.76
N GLY A 202 -26.26 16.09 -22.02
CA GLY A 202 -24.89 15.64 -21.81
C GLY A 202 -24.14 15.29 -23.10
N ARG A 203 -24.75 14.50 -23.98
CA ARG A 203 -24.17 14.08 -25.26
C ARG A 203 -24.05 15.25 -26.24
N LEU A 204 -25.15 15.98 -26.44
CA LEU A 204 -25.24 17.08 -27.41
C LEU A 204 -24.30 18.24 -27.08
N CYS A 205 -24.29 18.70 -25.83
CA CYS A 205 -23.54 19.91 -25.45
C CYS A 205 -22.02 19.67 -25.40
N ARG A 206 -21.55 18.44 -25.21
CA ARG A 206 -20.11 18.12 -25.33
C ARG A 206 -19.61 18.23 -26.77
N GLY A 207 -20.46 17.93 -27.75
CA GLY A 207 -20.13 17.94 -29.17
C GLY A 207 -20.40 19.27 -29.88
N SER A 208 -21.22 20.16 -29.31
CA SER A 208 -21.63 21.42 -29.94
C SER A 208 -21.41 22.64 -29.05
N ALA A 209 -20.53 23.52 -29.52
CA ALA A 209 -20.24 24.81 -28.89
C ALA A 209 -21.48 25.71 -28.78
N GLU A 210 -22.36 25.65 -29.78
CA GLU A 210 -23.60 26.44 -29.86
C GLU A 210 -24.61 25.95 -28.82
N LEU A 211 -24.89 24.64 -28.79
CA LEU A 211 -25.85 24.05 -27.85
C LEU A 211 -25.39 24.20 -26.39
N LEU A 212 -24.08 24.14 -26.14
CA LEU A 212 -23.53 24.44 -24.82
C LEU A 212 -23.78 25.90 -24.41
N GLY A 213 -23.68 26.86 -25.34
CA GLY A 213 -24.04 28.26 -25.08
C GLY A 213 -25.51 28.40 -24.68
N LEU A 214 -26.41 27.75 -25.40
CA LEU A 214 -27.85 27.73 -25.07
C LEU A 214 -28.13 27.09 -23.71
N LEU A 215 -27.40 26.04 -23.32
CA LEU A 215 -27.54 25.41 -22.02
C LEU A 215 -27.07 26.33 -20.89
N ILE A 216 -25.97 27.07 -21.09
CA ILE A 216 -25.50 28.11 -20.16
C ILE A 216 -26.58 29.19 -20.00
N ASP A 217 -27.19 29.62 -21.11
CA ASP A 217 -28.23 30.63 -21.11
C ASP A 217 -29.59 30.11 -20.63
N SER A 218 -29.73 28.83 -20.28
CA SER A 218 -31.00 28.22 -19.86
C SER A 218 -31.24 28.16 -18.35
N GLU A 219 -30.60 29.06 -17.57
CA GLU A 219 -30.83 29.16 -16.12
C GLU A 219 -32.35 29.16 -15.80
N PRO A 220 -32.81 28.21 -14.95
CA PRO A 220 -34.22 28.12 -14.60
C PRO A 220 -34.78 29.43 -14.03
N ALA A 221 -35.97 29.83 -14.46
CA ALA A 221 -36.65 31.00 -13.94
C ALA A 221 -36.98 30.83 -12.44
N PRO A 222 -36.92 31.90 -11.63
CA PRO A 222 -37.37 31.82 -10.25
C PRO A 222 -38.89 31.58 -10.19
N GLY A 223 -39.35 30.81 -9.20
CA GLY A 223 -40.79 30.63 -8.94
C GLY A 223 -41.50 29.63 -9.84
N VAL A 224 -40.79 28.72 -10.54
CA VAL A 224 -41.41 27.70 -11.40
C VAL A 224 -42.39 26.83 -10.60
N TYR A 225 -42.04 26.50 -9.36
CA TYR A 225 -42.90 25.73 -8.46
C TYR A 225 -43.65 26.57 -7.43
N GLY A 226 -43.27 27.84 -7.24
CA GLY A 226 -43.71 28.65 -6.10
C GLY A 226 -43.25 28.09 -4.74
N ASP A 227 -42.36 27.11 -4.77
CA ASP A 227 -41.75 26.43 -3.62
C ASP A 227 -40.23 26.59 -3.73
N ALA A 228 -39.65 27.28 -2.75
CA ALA A 228 -38.23 27.63 -2.77
C ALA A 228 -37.29 26.40 -2.77
N ALA A 229 -37.70 25.29 -2.14
CA ALA A 229 -36.88 24.09 -2.07
C ALA A 229 -36.87 23.33 -3.41
N LEU A 230 -38.02 23.26 -4.10
CA LEU A 230 -38.11 22.68 -5.44
C LEU A 230 -37.41 23.54 -6.49
N ASP A 231 -37.54 24.87 -6.41
CA ASP A 231 -36.84 25.80 -7.31
C ASP A 231 -35.31 25.71 -7.10
N ALA A 232 -34.84 25.55 -5.86
CA ALA A 232 -33.42 25.31 -5.58
C ALA A 232 -32.93 23.97 -6.16
N ARG A 233 -33.72 22.89 -6.03
CA ARG A 233 -33.39 21.59 -6.65
C ARG A 233 -33.31 21.68 -8.17
N LEU A 234 -34.22 22.44 -8.80
CA LEU A 234 -34.22 22.68 -10.24
C LEU A 234 -32.95 23.44 -10.68
N ARG A 235 -32.59 24.52 -9.98
CA ARG A 235 -31.33 25.25 -10.21
C ARG A 235 -30.11 24.34 -10.04
N ASN A 236 -30.10 23.49 -9.01
CA ASN A 236 -29.00 22.56 -8.75
C ASN A 236 -28.86 21.51 -9.87
N ALA A 237 -29.98 21.01 -10.41
CA ALA A 237 -29.97 20.12 -11.56
C ALA A 237 -29.33 20.78 -12.79
N TRP A 238 -29.63 22.05 -13.07
CA TRP A 238 -28.98 22.81 -14.13
C TRP A 238 -27.46 22.95 -13.91
N LEU A 239 -27.02 23.35 -12.72
CA LEU A 239 -25.60 23.47 -12.37
C LEU A 239 -24.85 22.14 -12.52
N GLU A 240 -25.45 21.04 -12.08
CA GLU A 240 -24.91 19.68 -12.26
C GLU A 240 -24.72 19.34 -13.74
N ARG A 241 -25.67 19.73 -14.59
CA ARG A 241 -25.55 19.53 -16.05
C ARG A 241 -24.43 20.36 -16.64
N LEU A 242 -24.31 21.64 -16.26
CA LEU A 242 -23.20 22.49 -16.68
C LEU A 242 -21.84 21.88 -16.32
N ALA A 243 -21.70 21.40 -15.08
CA ALA A 243 -20.48 20.74 -14.61
C ALA A 243 -20.19 19.46 -15.43
N THR A 244 -21.21 18.65 -15.72
CA THR A 244 -21.08 17.36 -16.44
C THR A 244 -20.67 17.52 -17.90
N VAL A 245 -20.99 18.66 -18.54
CA VAL A 245 -20.67 18.93 -19.95
C VAL A 245 -19.40 19.76 -20.15
N GLY A 246 -18.70 20.13 -19.07
CA GLY A 246 -17.48 20.92 -19.18
C GLY A 246 -17.72 22.42 -19.37
N ALA A 247 -18.91 22.94 -19.02
CA ALA A 247 -19.28 24.33 -19.26
C ALA A 247 -18.32 25.32 -18.58
N GLY A 248 -17.72 24.93 -17.45
CA GLY A 248 -16.80 25.77 -16.68
C GLY A 248 -15.59 26.23 -17.48
N ALA A 249 -15.22 25.58 -18.59
CA ALA A 249 -14.16 26.08 -19.49
C ALA A 249 -14.54 27.36 -20.26
N ARG A 250 -15.83 27.72 -20.30
CA ARG A 250 -16.37 28.86 -21.07
C ARG A 250 -16.98 29.98 -20.22
N LEU A 251 -17.41 29.69 -18.99
CA LEU A 251 -18.11 30.64 -18.10
C LEU A 251 -17.19 31.76 -17.60
N SER A 252 -17.47 33.03 -17.90
CA SER A 252 -16.58 34.15 -17.53
C SER A 252 -16.32 34.26 -16.03
N ARG A 253 -15.26 34.97 -15.63
CA ARG A 253 -15.00 35.27 -14.21
C ARG A 253 -16.20 35.98 -13.56
N ASP A 254 -16.81 36.92 -14.27
CA ASP A 254 -18.00 37.64 -13.78
C ASP A 254 -19.20 36.71 -13.55
N TRP A 255 -19.37 35.67 -14.38
CA TRP A 255 -20.40 34.66 -14.17
C TRP A 255 -20.25 34.00 -12.79
N PHE A 256 -19.03 33.54 -12.46
CA PHE A 256 -18.75 32.91 -11.17
C PHE A 256 -18.97 33.88 -10.00
N LEU A 257 -18.54 35.14 -10.13
CA LEU A 257 -18.68 36.15 -9.08
C LEU A 257 -20.14 36.62 -8.88
N SER A 258 -20.98 36.49 -9.90
CA SER A 258 -22.41 36.81 -9.82
C SER A 258 -23.28 35.66 -9.31
N LEU A 259 -22.73 34.44 -9.24
CA LEU A 259 -23.45 33.24 -8.87
C LEU A 259 -23.77 33.24 -7.36
N ALA A 260 -25.06 33.16 -7.02
CA ALA A 260 -25.50 32.89 -5.64
C ALA A 260 -24.95 31.55 -5.12
N PRO A 261 -24.88 31.32 -3.78
CA PRO A 261 -24.40 30.05 -3.22
C PRO A 261 -24.93 28.83 -3.96
N ALA A 262 -24.02 27.89 -4.25
CA ALA A 262 -24.27 26.76 -5.12
C ALA A 262 -23.77 25.46 -4.47
N PRO A 263 -24.33 24.30 -4.83
CA PRO A 263 -23.87 23.03 -4.30
C PRO A 263 -22.39 22.80 -4.57
N ALA A 264 -21.69 22.25 -3.57
CA ALA A 264 -20.23 22.12 -3.58
C ALA A 264 -19.70 21.36 -4.81
N ASP A 265 -20.24 20.19 -5.10
CA ASP A 265 -19.75 19.29 -6.16
C ASP A 265 -19.82 19.87 -7.59
N PRO A 266 -20.97 20.44 -8.05
CA PRO A 266 -21.02 21.16 -9.31
C PRO A 266 -20.07 22.35 -9.34
N LEU A 267 -20.03 23.17 -8.28
CA LEU A 267 -19.25 24.41 -8.29
C LEU A 267 -17.74 24.13 -8.30
N ILE A 268 -17.26 23.15 -7.54
CA ILE A 268 -15.86 22.68 -7.58
C ILE A 268 -15.49 22.29 -9.01
N ARG A 269 -16.29 21.43 -9.67
CA ARG A 269 -16.02 20.98 -11.04
C ARG A 269 -16.04 22.12 -12.06
N LEU A 270 -16.99 23.05 -11.96
CA LEU A 270 -17.05 24.21 -12.84
C LEU A 270 -15.83 25.13 -12.66
N ALA A 271 -15.48 25.44 -11.41
CA ALA A 271 -14.31 26.25 -11.09
C ALA A 271 -13.02 25.58 -11.57
N ASP A 272 -12.93 24.26 -11.45
CA ASP A 272 -11.80 23.48 -11.95
C ASP A 272 -11.64 23.49 -13.46
N GLN A 273 -12.75 23.44 -14.19
CA GLN A 273 -12.76 23.55 -15.65
C GLN A 273 -12.38 24.97 -16.10
N ALA A 274 -12.65 25.99 -15.29
CA ALA A 274 -12.27 27.37 -15.58
C ALA A 274 -10.76 27.63 -15.37
N ALA A 275 -10.15 26.95 -14.39
CA ALA A 275 -8.71 26.99 -14.11
C ALA A 275 -8.15 28.42 -14.07
N GLU A 276 -7.11 28.72 -14.86
CA GLU A 276 -6.41 30.03 -14.93
C GLU A 276 -7.32 31.20 -15.33
N ARG A 277 -8.47 30.92 -15.94
CA ARG A 277 -9.43 31.96 -16.32
C ARG A 277 -10.22 32.50 -15.13
N LEU A 278 -10.35 31.69 -14.08
CA LEU A 278 -10.98 32.07 -12.82
C LEU A 278 -9.95 32.43 -11.75
N PHE A 279 -8.98 31.55 -11.54
CA PHE A 279 -7.96 31.68 -10.51
C PHE A 279 -6.67 32.24 -11.09
N THR A 280 -6.01 33.14 -10.35
CA THR A 280 -4.74 33.72 -10.77
C THR A 280 -3.60 33.06 -10.00
N PRO A 281 -2.44 32.77 -10.62
CA PRO A 281 -1.27 32.32 -9.88
C PRO A 281 -0.96 33.27 -8.73
N SER A 282 -0.80 32.72 -7.52
CA SER A 282 -0.36 33.51 -6.37
C SER A 282 1.07 33.99 -6.62
N ALA A 283 1.40 35.23 -6.25
CA ALA A 283 2.76 35.76 -6.39
C ALA A 283 3.78 34.96 -5.56
N ASP A 284 3.32 34.23 -4.54
CA ASP A 284 4.12 33.46 -3.60
C ASP A 284 4.04 31.94 -3.89
N LEU A 285 4.11 31.50 -5.14
CA LEU A 285 4.05 30.07 -5.51
C LEU A 285 4.97 29.22 -4.61
N PRO A 286 4.51 28.03 -4.15
CA PRO A 286 5.31 27.19 -3.28
C PRO A 286 6.65 26.84 -3.94
N LEU A 287 7.74 26.97 -3.17
CA LEU A 287 9.11 26.67 -3.59
C LEU A 287 9.28 25.20 -4.07
N SER A 288 8.38 24.30 -3.67
CA SER A 288 8.20 22.95 -4.22
C SER A 288 6.90 22.33 -3.68
N PRO A 289 6.06 21.65 -4.48
CA PRO A 289 4.90 20.90 -3.98
C PRO A 289 5.24 19.79 -2.97
N GLY A 290 6.53 19.41 -2.85
CA GLY A 290 6.98 18.44 -1.85
C GLY A 290 7.16 19.01 -0.44
N SER A 291 7.28 20.33 -0.29
CA SER A 291 7.55 21.00 1.00
C SER A 291 6.36 21.77 1.56
N ASP A 292 5.35 22.10 0.76
CA ASP A 292 4.16 22.80 1.23
C ASP A 292 3.20 21.82 1.96
N PRO A 293 2.91 22.02 3.27
CA PRO A 293 2.11 21.09 4.06
C PRO A 293 0.67 20.92 3.62
N ALA A 294 0.09 21.85 2.85
CA ALA A 294 -1.29 21.75 2.38
C ALA A 294 -1.41 20.90 1.10
N VAL A 295 -0.29 20.60 0.43
CA VAL A 295 -0.25 19.86 -0.85
C VAL A 295 0.66 18.65 -0.81
N ALA A 296 1.52 18.54 0.21
CA ALA A 296 2.57 17.55 0.30
C ALA A 296 2.04 16.14 0.03
N ARG A 297 2.63 15.53 -0.99
CA ARG A 297 2.49 14.10 -1.28
C ARG A 297 3.88 13.53 -1.42
N SER A 298 4.14 12.44 -0.71
CA SER A 298 5.41 11.71 -0.77
C SER A 298 5.69 11.32 -2.23
N ARG A 299 6.63 12.00 -2.88
CA ARG A 299 7.09 11.63 -4.24
C ARG A 299 8.02 10.41 -4.20
N ARG A 300 8.76 10.25 -3.09
CA ARG A 300 9.58 9.06 -2.81
C ARG A 300 8.71 8.01 -2.11
N GLY A 301 8.93 6.73 -2.44
CA GLY A 301 8.36 5.61 -1.68
C GLY A 301 8.85 5.62 -0.23
N ASP A 302 8.20 4.85 0.66
CA ASP A 302 8.78 4.66 2.00
C ASP A 302 10.13 3.95 1.85
N PRO A 303 11.25 4.49 2.36
CA PRO A 303 12.49 3.73 2.38
C PRO A 303 12.35 2.43 3.16
N LEU A 304 11.39 2.33 4.11
CA LEU A 304 11.05 1.13 4.85
C LEU A 304 9.84 0.37 4.29
N ALA A 305 9.41 0.63 3.04
CA ALA A 305 8.25 -0.03 2.45
C ALA A 305 8.41 -1.55 2.46
N PHE A 306 9.64 -2.01 2.20
CA PHE A 306 9.99 -3.42 2.14
C PHE A 306 9.72 -4.21 3.43
N ARG A 307 9.73 -3.57 4.60
CA ARG A 307 9.39 -4.24 5.87
C ARG A 307 7.91 -4.61 5.96
N ARG A 308 7.05 -4.04 5.10
CA ARG A 308 5.59 -4.23 5.10
C ARG A 308 5.09 -5.00 3.88
N GLU A 309 5.98 -5.33 2.95
CA GLU A 309 5.65 -6.15 1.78
C GLU A 309 5.39 -7.58 2.26
N LYS A 310 4.13 -8.03 2.16
CA LYS A 310 3.78 -9.44 2.35
C LYS A 310 4.03 -10.14 1.02
N LEU A 311 5.21 -10.72 0.86
CA LEU A 311 5.61 -11.45 -0.34
C LEU A 311 5.47 -12.95 -0.07
N SER A 312 5.17 -13.74 -1.11
CA SER A 312 5.36 -15.18 -1.01
C SER A 312 6.85 -15.52 -0.89
N SER A 313 7.19 -16.69 -0.36
CA SER A 313 8.58 -17.15 -0.21
C SER A 313 9.38 -17.12 -1.53
N PHE A 314 8.71 -17.34 -2.66
CA PHE A 314 9.33 -17.22 -3.99
C PHE A 314 9.57 -15.76 -4.39
N GLU A 315 8.64 -14.85 -4.10
CA GLU A 315 8.77 -13.42 -4.40
C GLU A 315 9.77 -12.69 -3.48
N GLU A 316 9.94 -13.18 -2.25
CA GLU A 316 10.93 -12.69 -1.28
C GLU A 316 12.35 -12.89 -1.79
N SER A 317 12.65 -13.96 -2.54
CA SER A 317 14.00 -14.30 -3.02
C SER A 317 14.61 -13.30 -4.01
N GLY A 318 13.81 -12.34 -4.49
CA GLY A 318 14.23 -11.35 -5.47
C GLY A 318 14.44 -11.91 -6.87
N PRO A 319 14.79 -11.08 -7.85
CA PRO A 319 15.08 -11.59 -9.19
C PRO A 319 16.38 -12.41 -9.18
N ALA A 320 16.35 -13.60 -9.78
CA ALA A 320 17.48 -14.52 -9.83
C ALA A 320 18.49 -14.16 -10.95
N TRP A 321 18.93 -12.89 -11.00
CA TRP A 321 19.79 -12.38 -12.08
C TRP A 321 21.16 -13.08 -12.18
N TYR A 322 21.57 -13.79 -11.14
CA TYR A 322 22.75 -14.66 -11.14
C TYR A 322 22.62 -15.90 -12.06
N PHE A 323 21.42 -16.24 -12.53
CA PHE A 323 21.20 -17.27 -13.56
C PHE A 323 21.07 -16.71 -14.98
N LEU A 324 21.14 -15.39 -15.17
CA LEU A 324 21.02 -14.80 -16.50
C LEU A 324 22.32 -14.91 -17.29
N ASP A 325 22.24 -15.42 -18.51
CA ASP A 325 23.36 -15.43 -19.44
C ASP A 325 23.45 -14.13 -20.26
N ASP A 326 22.30 -13.51 -20.54
CA ASP A 326 22.21 -12.27 -21.31
C ASP A 326 21.73 -11.10 -20.44
N PHE A 327 22.65 -10.19 -20.14
CA PHE A 327 22.38 -8.99 -19.34
C PHE A 327 21.81 -7.84 -20.17
N ALA A 328 21.81 -7.92 -21.51
CA ALA A 328 21.22 -6.88 -22.35
C ALA A 328 19.71 -6.72 -22.09
N LYS A 329 19.02 -7.83 -21.75
CA LYS A 329 17.61 -7.81 -21.34
C LYS A 329 17.34 -6.92 -20.13
N LEU A 330 18.30 -6.76 -19.22
CA LEU A 330 18.14 -5.89 -18.06
C LEU A 330 18.18 -4.41 -18.44
N ASP A 331 18.96 -4.03 -19.45
CA ASP A 331 18.92 -2.67 -19.98
C ASP A 331 17.58 -2.39 -20.67
N GLU A 332 17.05 -3.34 -21.44
CA GLU A 332 15.71 -3.21 -22.06
C GLU A 332 14.61 -3.04 -21.01
N GLU A 333 14.67 -3.80 -19.90
CA GLU A 333 13.74 -3.66 -18.78
C GLU A 333 13.88 -2.31 -18.06
N LEU A 334 15.11 -1.84 -17.86
CA LEU A 334 15.40 -0.52 -17.28
C LEU A 334 14.86 0.61 -18.16
N GLU A 335 15.07 0.54 -19.48
CA GLU A 335 14.57 1.53 -20.43
C GLU A 335 13.04 1.57 -20.50
N LYS A 336 12.39 0.40 -20.40
CA LYS A 336 10.94 0.27 -20.47
C LYS A 336 10.22 0.85 -19.24
N ASP A 337 10.72 0.58 -18.04
CA ASP A 337 10.14 1.09 -16.79
C ASP A 337 11.22 1.27 -15.71
N PRO A 338 11.88 2.45 -15.67
CA PRO A 338 12.94 2.71 -14.70
C PRO A 338 12.50 2.60 -13.25
N ALA A 339 11.25 2.98 -12.94
CA ALA A 339 10.73 2.97 -11.58
C ALA A 339 10.46 1.53 -11.11
N ALA A 340 9.91 0.68 -11.96
CA ALA A 340 9.77 -0.75 -11.65
C ALA A 340 11.12 -1.45 -11.55
N PHE A 341 12.05 -1.17 -12.47
CA PHE A 341 13.39 -1.75 -12.43
C PHE A 341 14.14 -1.36 -11.15
N THR A 342 14.04 -0.10 -10.71
CA THR A 342 14.63 0.35 -9.44
C THR A 342 14.12 -0.46 -8.24
N ARG A 343 12.82 -0.79 -8.19
CA ARG A 343 12.27 -1.67 -7.13
C ARG A 343 12.81 -3.09 -7.22
N LEU A 344 13.00 -3.61 -8.44
CA LEU A 344 13.61 -4.93 -8.65
C LEU A 344 15.08 -4.96 -8.21
N LEU A 345 15.84 -3.90 -8.50
CA LEU A 345 17.23 -3.74 -8.08
C LEU A 345 17.35 -3.67 -6.56
N ASP A 346 16.53 -2.84 -5.90
CA ASP A 346 16.50 -2.75 -4.43
C ASP A 346 16.25 -4.13 -3.80
N ARG A 347 15.30 -4.91 -4.35
CA ARG A 347 15.01 -6.28 -3.90
C ARG A 347 16.15 -7.27 -4.20
N PHE A 348 16.79 -7.18 -5.37
CA PHE A 348 17.96 -8.00 -5.70
C PHE A 348 19.09 -7.76 -4.69
N VAL A 349 19.40 -6.49 -4.42
CA VAL A 349 20.46 -6.07 -3.49
C VAL A 349 20.23 -6.62 -2.08
N ARG A 350 19.00 -6.51 -1.55
CA ARG A 350 18.67 -7.06 -0.22
C ARG A 350 18.84 -8.58 -0.12
N ASN A 351 18.73 -9.29 -1.25
CA ASN A 351 18.82 -10.76 -1.32
C ASN A 351 20.20 -11.27 -1.74
N LEU A 352 21.18 -10.39 -1.93
CA LEU A 352 22.56 -10.80 -2.16
C LEU A 352 23.04 -11.66 -0.99
N ASN A 353 23.84 -12.68 -1.30
CA ASN A 353 24.31 -13.69 -0.34
C ASN A 353 23.21 -14.56 0.30
N GLY A 354 21.98 -14.52 -0.20
CA GLY A 354 20.90 -15.40 0.27
C GLY A 354 21.19 -16.88 0.07
N ALA A 355 21.89 -17.25 -1.02
CA ALA A 355 22.39 -18.61 -1.22
C ALA A 355 23.93 -18.67 -1.12
N SER A 356 24.43 -19.57 -0.27
CA SER A 356 25.86 -19.71 -0.01
C SER A 356 26.66 -20.26 -1.19
N ASN A 357 26.00 -20.88 -2.17
CA ASN A 357 26.62 -21.50 -3.36
C ASN A 357 26.64 -20.59 -4.60
N ILE A 358 26.21 -19.33 -4.49
CA ILE A 358 26.17 -18.38 -5.61
C ILE A 358 27.32 -17.37 -5.52
N ASP A 359 27.97 -17.14 -6.66
CA ASP A 359 28.97 -16.08 -6.85
C ASP A 359 28.30 -14.75 -7.24
N TYR A 360 27.79 -14.05 -6.22
CA TYR A 360 27.17 -12.74 -6.39
C TYR A 360 28.17 -11.67 -6.85
N LEU A 361 29.46 -11.81 -6.53
CA LEU A 361 30.49 -10.86 -6.97
C LEU A 361 30.64 -10.89 -8.50
N ALA A 362 30.68 -12.08 -9.10
CA ALA A 362 30.68 -12.22 -10.55
C ALA A 362 29.44 -11.61 -11.19
N THR A 363 28.26 -11.77 -10.57
CA THR A 363 27.01 -11.15 -11.03
C THR A 363 27.10 -9.61 -10.98
N LEU A 364 27.63 -9.04 -9.89
CA LEU A 364 27.81 -7.59 -9.74
C LEU A 364 28.87 -7.03 -10.69
N ARG A 365 29.93 -7.79 -11.02
CA ARG A 365 30.91 -7.41 -12.05
C ARG A 365 30.25 -7.25 -13.42
N ARG A 366 29.40 -8.21 -13.82
CA ARG A 366 28.60 -8.14 -15.06
C ARG A 366 27.62 -6.97 -15.06
N PHE A 367 27.00 -6.67 -13.91
CA PHE A 367 26.19 -5.45 -13.73
C PHE A 367 27.00 -4.17 -14.04
N ARG A 368 28.24 -4.09 -13.56
CA ARG A 368 29.12 -2.92 -13.74
C ARG A 368 29.65 -2.76 -15.17
N GLU A 369 29.69 -3.83 -15.96
CA GLU A 369 30.04 -3.78 -17.39
C GLU A 369 28.98 -3.06 -18.23
N ARG A 370 27.75 -2.92 -17.71
CA ARG A 370 26.64 -2.22 -18.37
C ARG A 370 26.54 -0.77 -17.87
N PRO A 371 26.74 0.26 -18.70
CA PRO A 371 26.79 1.66 -18.26
C PRO A 371 25.52 2.14 -17.54
N ALA A 372 24.33 1.81 -18.03
CA ALA A 372 23.05 2.24 -17.46
C ALA A 372 22.81 1.59 -16.09
N LEU A 373 23.01 0.27 -15.97
CA LEU A 373 22.89 -0.45 -14.70
C LEU A 373 23.94 0.02 -13.68
N ARG A 374 25.19 0.27 -14.12
CA ARG A 374 26.26 0.82 -13.28
C ARG A 374 25.88 2.18 -12.71
N ALA A 375 25.37 3.09 -13.55
CA ALA A 375 24.96 4.42 -13.12
C ALA A 375 23.81 4.34 -12.10
N LEU A 376 22.78 3.55 -12.39
CA LEU A 376 21.67 3.34 -11.47
C LEU A 376 22.14 2.78 -10.12
N LEU A 377 22.97 1.71 -10.13
CA LEU A 377 23.49 1.13 -8.89
C LEU A 377 24.35 2.12 -8.09
N ALA A 378 25.17 2.93 -8.76
CA ALA A 378 25.97 3.97 -8.12
C ALA A 378 25.07 5.03 -7.45
N ASP A 379 24.01 5.48 -8.13
CA ASP A 379 23.05 6.43 -7.57
C ASP A 379 22.35 5.85 -6.34
N ARG A 380 21.88 4.60 -6.41
CA ARG A 380 21.24 3.91 -5.26
C ARG A 380 22.20 3.78 -4.07
N VAL A 381 23.45 3.41 -4.33
CA VAL A 381 24.48 3.28 -3.29
C VAL A 381 24.81 4.64 -2.67
N GLY A 382 24.84 5.71 -3.46
CA GLY A 382 24.97 7.08 -2.96
C GLY A 382 23.84 7.44 -2.00
N GLU A 383 22.59 7.12 -2.35
CA GLU A 383 21.44 7.35 -1.47
C GLU A 383 21.52 6.55 -0.16
N TRP A 384 21.82 5.25 -0.22
CA TRP A 384 21.94 4.43 0.99
C TRP A 384 23.11 4.85 1.88
N THR A 385 24.24 5.25 1.29
CA THR A 385 25.40 5.76 2.03
C THR A 385 25.06 7.07 2.73
N ALA A 386 24.37 8.00 2.04
CA ALA A 386 23.87 9.23 2.65
C ALA A 386 22.89 8.96 3.80
N GLN A 387 22.00 7.97 3.66
CA GLN A 387 21.10 7.54 4.74
C GLN A 387 21.85 6.93 5.93
N ALA A 388 22.86 6.09 5.69
CA ALA A 388 23.68 5.51 6.75
C ALA A 388 24.53 6.54 7.50
N ALA A 389 24.92 7.62 6.81
CA ALA A 389 25.72 8.72 7.37
C ALA A 389 24.88 9.84 8.02
N ALA A 390 23.55 9.82 7.87
CA ALA A 390 22.66 10.91 8.27
C ALA A 390 22.61 11.19 9.79
N GLY A 391 23.13 10.27 10.60
CA GLY A 391 23.11 10.40 12.07
C GLY A 391 21.81 9.91 12.73
N ASP A 392 20.91 9.29 11.96
CA ASP A 392 19.57 8.91 12.42
C ASP A 392 19.32 7.39 12.33
N LEU A 393 18.61 6.85 13.32
CA LEU A 393 18.34 5.41 13.40
C LEU A 393 17.46 4.89 12.24
N ARG A 394 16.56 5.71 11.70
CA ARG A 394 15.67 5.30 10.59
C ARG A 394 16.44 5.23 9.26
N GLY A 395 17.43 6.12 9.06
CA GLY A 395 18.39 6.09 7.97
C GLY A 395 19.24 4.82 8.00
N LEU A 396 19.77 4.45 9.18
CA LEU A 396 20.47 3.17 9.37
C LEU A 396 19.56 1.96 9.06
N GLU A 397 18.34 1.95 9.61
CA GLU A 397 17.37 0.87 9.40
C GLU A 397 17.04 0.67 7.90
N ALA A 398 16.98 1.75 7.13
CA ALA A 398 16.75 1.74 5.69
C ALA A 398 17.98 1.31 4.89
N ALA A 399 19.17 1.80 5.25
CA ALA A 399 20.39 1.61 4.46
C ALA A 399 21.07 0.26 4.68
N LEU A 400 21.15 -0.21 5.93
CA LEU A 400 21.93 -1.41 6.29
C LEU A 400 21.50 -2.68 5.54
N PRO A 401 20.21 -2.96 5.30
CA PRO A 401 19.77 -4.12 4.51
C PRO A 401 20.24 -4.12 3.06
N HIS A 402 20.74 -2.99 2.54
CA HIS A 402 21.26 -2.86 1.19
C HIS A 402 22.80 -2.83 1.19
N LEU A 403 23.40 -2.01 2.07
CA LEU A 403 24.85 -1.82 2.13
C LEU A 403 25.60 -3.06 2.63
N VAL A 404 25.06 -3.76 3.64
CA VAL A 404 25.72 -4.95 4.19
C VAL A 404 25.83 -6.05 3.12
N PRO A 405 24.75 -6.50 2.45
CA PRO A 405 24.86 -7.54 1.43
C PRO A 405 25.76 -7.16 0.24
N LEU A 406 25.75 -5.89 -0.18
CA LEU A 406 26.65 -5.40 -1.24
C LEU A 406 28.12 -5.52 -0.85
N ALA A 407 28.50 -4.95 0.29
CA ALA A 407 29.87 -5.00 0.80
C ALA A 407 30.33 -6.45 0.98
N GLU A 408 29.44 -7.31 1.48
CA GLU A 408 29.65 -8.74 1.67
C GLU A 408 29.83 -9.53 0.37
N SER A 409 29.24 -9.06 -0.73
CA SER A 409 29.45 -9.61 -2.07
C SER A 409 30.66 -8.99 -2.77
N GLY A 410 31.51 -8.26 -2.05
CA GLY A 410 32.72 -7.64 -2.59
C GLY A 410 32.45 -6.38 -3.42
N TYR A 411 31.21 -5.86 -3.43
CA TYR A 411 30.92 -4.56 -3.99
C TYR A 411 31.32 -3.49 -2.98
N THR A 412 32.54 -2.98 -3.15
CA THR A 412 33.04 -1.94 -2.24
C THR A 412 32.56 -0.56 -2.63
N GLY A 413 32.09 -0.31 -3.87
CA GLY A 413 31.25 0.82 -4.31
C GLY A 413 31.74 2.25 -4.00
N LEU A 414 32.83 2.36 -3.27
CA LEU A 414 33.47 3.51 -2.69
C LEU A 414 34.81 3.53 -3.39
N GLU A 415 35.05 4.53 -4.22
CA GLU A 415 36.34 4.72 -4.88
C GLU A 415 37.44 4.68 -3.80
N PRO A 416 38.56 3.96 -4.02
CA PRO A 416 39.66 3.89 -3.06
C PRO A 416 40.04 5.29 -2.56
N GLY A 417 39.94 5.52 -1.24
CA GLY A 417 40.21 6.81 -0.61
C GLY A 417 39.00 7.71 -0.35
N THR A 418 37.79 7.32 -0.77
CA THR A 418 36.56 8.01 -0.34
C THR A 418 36.28 7.68 1.13
N PRO A 419 36.25 8.67 2.04
CA PRO A 419 35.92 8.41 3.43
C PRO A 419 34.48 7.91 3.54
N TRP A 420 34.33 6.63 3.86
CA TRP A 420 33.05 6.03 4.20
C TRP A 420 32.68 6.39 5.64
N ARG A 421 31.40 6.71 5.88
CA ARG A 421 30.88 7.07 7.20
C ARG A 421 29.55 6.36 7.44
N VAL A 422 29.43 5.75 8.62
CA VAL A 422 28.19 5.19 9.14
C VAL A 422 27.97 5.73 10.54
N ALA A 423 26.75 6.11 10.86
CA ALA A 423 26.40 6.59 12.18
C ALA A 423 26.50 5.46 13.22
N ASP A 424 27.01 5.79 14.42
CA ASP A 424 26.93 4.89 15.57
C ASP A 424 25.48 4.85 16.08
N PRO A 425 24.83 3.67 16.13
CA PRO A 425 23.47 3.54 16.64
C PRO A 425 23.31 4.02 18.09
N ILE A 426 24.33 3.90 18.94
CA ILE A 426 24.28 4.33 20.34
C ILE A 426 24.27 5.86 20.41
N GLU A 427 25.16 6.53 19.67
CA GLU A 427 25.17 8.00 19.57
C GLU A 427 23.92 8.55 18.91
N ALA A 428 23.40 7.88 17.86
CA ALA A 428 22.16 8.27 17.21
C ALA A 428 20.96 8.17 18.18
N LEU A 429 20.92 7.11 19.00
CA LEU A 429 19.90 6.95 20.04
C LEU A 429 20.03 8.01 21.14
N LEU A 430 21.24 8.24 21.66
CA LEU A 430 21.50 9.27 22.66
C LEU A 430 21.09 10.66 22.15
N THR A 431 21.47 10.98 20.91
CA THR A 431 21.12 12.24 20.25
C THR A 431 19.61 12.38 20.10
N ALA A 432 18.91 11.31 19.67
CA ALA A 432 17.46 11.34 19.54
C ALA A 432 16.75 11.56 20.88
N LEU A 433 17.16 10.85 21.94
CA LEU A 433 16.56 10.99 23.27
C LEU A 433 16.83 12.35 23.92
N ARG A 434 17.96 13.02 23.59
CA ARG A 434 18.31 14.35 24.13
C ARG A 434 17.86 15.51 23.26
N SER A 435 17.39 15.26 22.05
CA SER A 435 16.96 16.32 21.10
C SER A 435 15.45 16.32 20.88
N GLY A 436 14.69 15.48 21.59
CA GLY A 436 13.27 15.39 21.37
C GLY A 436 12.85 14.23 20.50
N ILE A 437 11.86 13.49 20.97
CA ILE A 437 11.10 12.54 20.16
C ILE A 437 9.64 12.99 20.01
N PRO A 438 8.98 12.70 18.87
CA PRO A 438 7.61 13.15 18.59
C PRO A 438 6.61 12.76 19.68
N GLU A 439 6.82 11.61 20.33
CA GLU A 439 5.97 11.07 21.38
C GLU A 439 5.98 11.90 22.68
N GLU A 440 6.90 12.86 22.84
CA GLU A 440 6.86 13.83 23.95
C GLU A 440 5.73 14.86 23.81
N LEU A 441 5.17 15.01 22.60
CA LEU A 441 4.21 16.03 22.26
C LEU A 441 2.84 15.42 21.91
N ALA A 442 1.78 16.00 22.48
CA ALA A 442 0.41 15.55 22.31
C ALA A 442 -0.20 16.16 21.06
N PHE A 443 -0.66 15.32 20.13
CA PHE A 443 -1.55 15.77 19.06
C PHE A 443 -2.87 16.28 19.67
N PRO A 444 -3.41 17.43 19.24
CA PRO A 444 -4.44 18.16 20.02
C PRO A 444 -5.89 17.65 19.87
N SER A 445 -6.13 16.44 19.33
CA SER A 445 -7.46 16.04 18.84
C SER A 445 -8.26 15.08 19.75
N ALA A 446 -9.58 15.32 19.84
CA ALA A 446 -10.62 14.35 20.22
C ALA A 446 -11.40 13.77 19.02
N ALA A 447 -11.15 14.27 17.80
CA ALA A 447 -11.75 13.78 16.56
C ALA A 447 -10.95 12.58 16.00
N GLY A 448 -11.63 11.43 15.85
CA GLY A 448 -11.13 10.30 15.07
C GLY A 448 -10.55 9.11 15.85
N ALA A 449 -11.00 8.85 17.09
CA ALA A 449 -10.56 7.70 17.91
C ALA A 449 -10.66 6.32 17.20
N ASP A 450 -11.50 6.20 16.16
CA ASP A 450 -11.80 4.93 15.49
C ASP A 450 -11.21 4.80 14.08
N GLY A 451 -9.97 5.26 13.88
CA GLY A 451 -9.27 5.07 12.60
C GLY A 451 -9.99 5.67 11.39
N THR A 452 -10.80 6.70 11.59
CA THR A 452 -11.44 7.47 10.51
C THR A 452 -10.42 8.41 9.89
N PRO A 453 -10.37 8.58 8.56
CA PRO A 453 -9.50 9.57 7.94
C PRO A 453 -9.82 11.00 8.39
N VAL A 454 -8.77 11.78 8.63
CA VAL A 454 -8.83 13.19 9.04
C VAL A 454 -7.94 14.01 8.10
N THR A 455 -8.50 15.10 7.58
CA THR A 455 -7.77 16.14 6.85
C THR A 455 -7.24 17.17 7.84
N VAL A 456 -5.95 17.49 7.76
CA VAL A 456 -5.23 18.36 8.69
C VAL A 456 -4.58 19.50 7.90
N ILE A 457 -5.11 20.72 8.02
CA ILE A 457 -4.62 21.91 7.31
C ILE A 457 -4.34 23.04 8.30
N GLN A 458 -3.20 23.70 8.15
CA GLN A 458 -2.86 24.91 8.92
C GLN A 458 -3.06 26.16 8.06
N HIS A 459 -3.61 27.21 8.67
CA HIS A 459 -3.57 28.57 8.13
C HIS A 459 -3.16 29.53 9.25
N GLY A 460 -1.97 30.11 9.13
CA GLY A 460 -1.38 30.97 10.15
C GLY A 460 -1.32 30.26 11.51
N GLU A 461 -2.02 30.84 12.48
CA GLU A 461 -2.09 30.36 13.87
C GLU A 461 -3.27 29.41 14.14
N LEU A 462 -3.93 28.91 13.09
CA LEU A 462 -5.09 28.03 13.21
C LEU A 462 -4.86 26.68 12.54
N LEU A 463 -5.22 25.60 13.23
CA LEU A 463 -5.21 24.23 12.72
C LEU A 463 -6.65 23.75 12.49
N THR A 464 -6.99 23.41 11.26
CA THR A 464 -8.29 22.83 10.91
C THR A 464 -8.16 21.31 10.78
N LEU A 465 -8.95 20.59 11.57
CA LEU A 465 -9.10 19.13 11.51
C LEU A 465 -10.48 18.82 10.94
N THR A 466 -10.57 18.06 9.84
CA THR A 466 -11.86 17.70 9.24
C THR A 466 -11.97 16.19 9.02
N THR A 467 -13.04 15.58 9.54
CA THR A 467 -13.34 14.16 9.30
C THR A 467 -13.91 13.93 7.91
N GLU A 468 -13.91 12.69 7.43
CA GLU A 468 -14.54 12.30 6.15
C GLU A 468 -16.02 12.74 6.01
N LYS A 469 -16.75 12.86 7.14
CA LYS A 469 -18.15 13.31 7.17
C LYS A 469 -18.32 14.83 7.12
N GLY A 470 -17.23 15.59 6.99
CA GLY A 470 -17.26 17.05 6.95
C GLY A 470 -17.33 17.73 8.31
N ALA A 471 -17.31 17.00 9.43
CA ALA A 471 -17.21 17.63 10.74
C ALA A 471 -15.81 18.21 10.93
N ALA A 472 -15.73 19.54 11.06
CA ALA A 472 -14.50 20.31 11.19
C ALA A 472 -14.35 20.91 12.59
N GLU A 473 -13.18 20.75 13.19
CA GLU A 473 -12.75 21.42 14.42
C GLU A 473 -11.56 22.33 14.11
N VAL A 474 -11.62 23.59 14.55
CA VAL A 474 -10.54 24.56 14.39
C VAL A 474 -9.89 24.82 15.74
N LEU A 475 -8.57 24.68 15.80
CA LEU A 475 -7.78 24.81 17.00
C LEU A 475 -6.83 26.02 16.92
N SER A 476 -6.69 26.70 18.05
CA SER A 476 -5.68 27.69 18.38
C SER A 476 -4.70 27.12 19.42
N ALA A 477 -3.74 27.91 19.90
CA ALA A 477 -2.88 27.52 21.03
C ALA A 477 -3.69 27.31 22.33
N GLU A 478 -4.80 28.04 22.49
CA GLU A 478 -5.67 28.03 23.67
C GLU A 478 -6.65 26.85 23.67
N GLY A 479 -6.90 26.23 22.52
CA GLY A 479 -7.80 25.09 22.34
C GLY A 479 -8.72 25.23 21.14
N VAL A 480 -9.85 24.52 21.16
CA VAL A 480 -10.84 24.57 20.08
C VAL A 480 -11.54 25.93 20.08
N VAL A 481 -11.44 26.66 18.96
CA VAL A 481 -12.02 28.00 18.79
C VAL A 481 -13.28 27.98 17.92
N HIS A 482 -13.44 26.98 17.07
CA HIS A 482 -14.59 26.90 16.17
C HIS A 482 -14.91 25.44 15.80
N ARG A 483 -16.20 25.15 15.53
CA ARG A 483 -16.70 23.87 15.04
C ARG A 483 -17.77 24.10 13.98
N ALA A 484 -17.71 23.36 12.88
CA ALA A 484 -18.71 23.44 11.81
C ALA A 484 -18.83 22.12 11.04
N THR A 485 -19.91 21.99 10.28
CA THR A 485 -20.04 20.99 9.21
C THR A 485 -19.72 21.68 7.89
N VAL A 486 -18.74 21.17 7.15
CA VAL A 486 -18.30 21.73 5.87
C VAL A 486 -18.38 20.67 4.76
N PRO A 487 -18.56 21.07 3.50
CA PRO A 487 -18.50 20.12 2.39
C PRO A 487 -17.10 19.50 2.32
N HIS A 488 -17.00 18.17 2.31
CA HIS A 488 -15.70 17.51 2.29
C HIS A 488 -15.73 16.13 1.65
N HIS A 489 -14.74 15.88 0.78
CA HIS A 489 -14.38 14.58 0.25
C HIS A 489 -12.87 14.40 0.35
N LEU A 490 -12.41 13.21 0.74
CA LEU A 490 -10.98 12.95 0.99
C LEU A 490 -10.09 13.13 -0.25
N SER A 491 -10.64 12.92 -1.45
CA SER A 491 -9.95 13.14 -2.73
C SER A 491 -10.16 14.55 -3.31
N GLY A 492 -11.02 15.36 -2.67
CA GLY A 492 -11.41 16.69 -3.09
C GLY A 492 -10.57 17.80 -2.48
N PRO A 493 -11.01 19.07 -2.62
CA PRO A 493 -10.35 20.19 -1.96
C PRO A 493 -10.43 20.09 -0.44
N HIS A 494 -9.37 20.57 0.22
CA HIS A 494 -9.18 20.45 1.65
C HIS A 494 -9.76 21.66 2.40
N PRO A 495 -10.56 21.44 3.46
CA PRO A 495 -11.11 22.52 4.27
C PRO A 495 -10.08 23.18 5.17
N TRP A 496 -10.20 24.49 5.33
CA TRP A 496 -9.41 25.27 6.28
C TRP A 496 -10.14 26.56 6.67
N TYR A 497 -9.76 27.16 7.80
CA TYR A 497 -10.39 28.34 8.38
C TYR A 497 -9.40 29.49 8.52
N ASP A 498 -9.76 30.70 8.10
CA ASP A 498 -8.87 31.88 8.15
C ASP A 498 -8.99 32.71 9.44
N GLY A 499 -9.94 32.38 10.32
CA GLY A 499 -10.30 33.17 11.49
C GLY A 499 -11.72 33.71 11.45
N GLU A 500 -12.29 33.83 10.24
CA GLU A 500 -13.63 34.37 10.00
C GLU A 500 -14.50 33.41 9.16
N ASN A 501 -13.93 32.79 8.12
CA ASN A 501 -14.63 31.97 7.14
C ASN A 501 -13.92 30.63 6.90
N PHE A 502 -14.70 29.62 6.52
CA PHE A 502 -14.18 28.37 5.97
C PHE A 502 -13.98 28.47 4.47
N TYR A 503 -12.93 27.82 3.98
CA TYR A 503 -12.63 27.67 2.56
C TYR A 503 -12.30 26.23 2.24
N LEU A 504 -12.51 25.85 0.98
CA LEU A 504 -12.02 24.62 0.39
C LEU A 504 -10.94 24.96 -0.64
N SER A 505 -9.73 24.45 -0.45
CA SER A 505 -8.62 24.69 -1.36
C SER A 505 -8.01 23.41 -1.91
N ARG A 506 -7.61 23.43 -3.18
CA ARG A 506 -6.74 22.40 -3.75
C ARG A 506 -5.67 23.02 -4.64
N PHE A 507 -4.56 22.33 -4.76
CA PHE A 507 -3.50 22.67 -5.69
C PHE A 507 -3.49 21.68 -6.85
N GLN A 508 -3.67 22.18 -8.06
CA GLN A 508 -3.65 21.38 -9.28
C GLN A 508 -3.01 22.19 -10.40
N GLU A 509 -2.17 21.54 -11.22
CA GLU A 509 -1.56 22.17 -12.40
C GLU A 509 -0.80 23.47 -12.07
N GLY A 510 -0.18 23.55 -10.88
CA GLY A 510 0.55 24.74 -10.45
C GLY A 510 -0.31 25.86 -9.87
N LEU A 511 -1.63 25.66 -9.76
CA LEU A 511 -2.59 26.69 -9.38
C LEU A 511 -3.37 26.32 -8.12
N TRP A 512 -3.49 27.27 -7.19
CA TRP A 512 -4.41 27.17 -6.07
C TRP A 512 -5.83 27.51 -6.53
N ARG A 513 -6.78 26.63 -6.19
CA ARG A 513 -8.19 26.79 -6.47
C ARG A 513 -8.93 26.79 -5.15
N THR A 514 -9.44 27.95 -4.75
CA THR A 514 -9.99 28.19 -3.42
C THR A 514 -11.41 28.74 -3.53
N LEU A 515 -12.33 28.13 -2.80
CA LEU A 515 -13.75 28.48 -2.76
C LEU A 515 -14.16 28.73 -1.30
N ARG A 516 -15.02 29.70 -1.04
CA ARG A 516 -15.53 29.95 0.31
C ARG A 516 -16.75 29.08 0.60
N VAL A 517 -16.84 28.56 1.82
CA VAL A 517 -18.00 27.81 2.32
C VAL A 517 -19.09 28.79 2.73
N ALA A 518 -20.29 28.61 2.16
CA ALA A 518 -21.48 29.42 2.48
C ALA A 518 -22.48 28.66 3.36
N GLY A 519 -22.45 27.32 3.34
CA GLY A 519 -23.31 26.45 4.13
C GLY A 519 -22.78 25.00 4.14
N GLU A 520 -23.49 24.07 4.78
CA GLU A 520 -23.01 22.69 4.97
C GLU A 520 -22.67 21.95 3.68
N GLN A 521 -23.35 22.27 2.58
CA GLN A 521 -23.16 21.67 1.25
C GLN A 521 -23.04 22.73 0.15
N GLU A 522 -22.83 24.00 0.52
CA GLU A 522 -22.86 25.14 -0.40
C GLU A 522 -21.55 25.93 -0.39
N LEU A 523 -21.11 26.33 -1.58
CA LEU A 523 -19.92 27.12 -1.82
C LEU A 523 -20.26 28.39 -2.61
N VAL A 524 -19.37 29.36 -2.54
CA VAL A 524 -19.45 30.61 -3.30
C VAL A 524 -18.07 31.02 -3.79
N VAL A 525 -18.04 31.68 -4.95
CA VAL A 525 -16.84 32.32 -5.49
C VAL A 525 -16.96 33.81 -5.23
N ASP A 526 -16.02 34.37 -4.48
CA ASP A 526 -15.92 35.82 -4.27
C ASP A 526 -14.53 36.33 -4.68
N PRO A 527 -14.34 37.65 -4.85
CA PRO A 527 -13.06 38.18 -5.29
C PRO A 527 -11.90 37.87 -4.34
N GLY A 528 -12.17 37.71 -3.04
CA GLY A 528 -11.16 37.45 -2.02
C GLY A 528 -10.59 36.04 -2.08
N CYS A 529 -11.39 35.05 -2.49
CA CYS A 529 -10.95 33.65 -2.54
C CYS A 529 -10.01 33.33 -3.73
N LEU A 530 -9.99 34.15 -4.79
CA LEU A 530 -9.35 33.81 -6.07
C LEU A 530 -7.81 33.73 -6.04
N THR A 531 -7.18 34.33 -5.03
CA THR A 531 -5.73 34.27 -4.79
C THR A 531 -5.38 33.65 -3.44
N LEU A 532 -6.39 33.26 -2.68
CA LEU A 532 -6.25 32.81 -1.30
C LEU A 532 -5.75 31.35 -1.26
N ARG A 533 -4.95 31.03 -0.26
CA ARG A 533 -4.47 29.66 0.00
C ARG A 533 -4.22 29.44 1.49
N PRO A 534 -4.16 28.17 1.94
CA PRO A 534 -3.63 27.84 3.25
C PRO A 534 -2.22 28.42 3.45
N GLN A 535 -1.95 28.97 4.63
CA GLN A 535 -0.64 29.47 5.02
C GLN A 535 -0.06 28.56 6.08
N ALA A 536 0.79 27.62 5.68
CA ALA A 536 1.42 26.67 6.58
C ALA A 536 2.94 26.73 6.40
N PRO A 537 3.71 27.16 7.42
CA PRO A 537 5.17 27.07 7.38
C PRO A 537 5.62 25.63 7.15
N ASP A 538 6.56 25.44 6.23
CA ASP A 538 7.19 24.15 5.95
C ASP A 538 8.26 23.78 6.99
N ALA A 539 8.62 24.70 7.88
CA ALA A 539 9.51 24.47 8.99
C ALA A 539 9.13 25.28 10.25
N ALA A 540 9.52 24.79 11.41
CA ALA A 540 9.43 25.48 12.69
C ALA A 540 10.55 25.03 13.64
N GLU A 541 10.97 25.92 14.54
CA GLU A 541 11.83 25.58 15.67
C GLU A 541 10.99 25.14 16.86
N VAL A 542 11.34 24.01 17.46
CA VAL A 542 10.60 23.40 18.56
C VAL A 542 11.60 22.98 19.64
N THR A 543 11.44 23.53 20.83
CA THR A 543 12.20 23.04 21.99
C THR A 543 11.42 21.91 22.62
N PHE A 544 11.81 20.67 22.30
CA PHE A 544 11.24 19.50 22.96
C PHE A 544 11.56 19.53 24.46
N PRO A 545 10.69 18.97 25.31
CA PRO A 545 10.95 18.88 26.74
C PRO A 545 12.24 18.11 27.10
N SER A 546 12.68 17.15 26.30
CA SER A 546 13.98 16.49 26.48
C SER A 546 15.18 17.28 25.93
N ALA A 547 14.96 18.35 25.16
CA ALA A 547 16.01 19.15 24.54
C ALA A 547 16.41 20.38 25.39
N THR A 548 17.69 20.76 25.30
CA THR A 548 18.22 22.01 25.89
C THR A 548 18.18 23.17 24.91
N GLU A 549 18.15 22.88 23.61
CA GLU A 549 18.18 23.85 22.52
C GLU A 549 17.05 23.53 21.52
N PRO A 550 16.57 24.52 20.74
CA PRO A 550 15.52 24.30 19.75
C PRO A 550 15.96 23.31 18.66
N CYS A 551 15.05 22.42 18.29
CA CYS A 551 15.21 21.49 17.18
C CYS A 551 14.41 21.98 15.97
N LEU A 552 14.93 21.73 14.76
CA LEU A 552 14.25 22.12 13.53
C LEU A 552 13.32 21.00 13.08
N VAL A 553 12.02 21.27 13.04
CA VAL A 553 11.02 20.42 12.40
C VAL A 553 10.77 20.95 10.99
N ARG A 554 11.01 20.16 9.95
CA ARG A 554 10.86 20.58 8.55
C ARG A 554 10.19 19.51 7.70
N LEU A 555 9.33 19.92 6.77
CA LEU A 555 8.74 19.05 5.76
C LEU A 555 9.60 19.03 4.48
N VAL A 556 10.05 17.84 4.11
CA VAL A 556 10.84 17.59 2.89
C VAL A 556 10.24 16.41 2.15
N ASP A 557 9.75 16.61 0.93
CA ASP A 557 9.18 15.58 0.05
C ASP A 557 8.09 14.69 0.72
N GLY A 558 7.21 15.28 1.53
CA GLY A 558 6.17 14.54 2.27
C GLY A 558 6.65 13.81 3.53
N GLU A 559 7.87 14.10 4.00
CA GLU A 559 8.41 13.60 5.26
C GLU A 559 8.75 14.77 6.19
N ILE A 560 8.18 14.77 7.40
CA ILE A 560 8.61 15.63 8.50
C ILE A 560 9.92 15.07 9.05
N GLN A 561 10.97 15.88 9.00
CA GLN A 561 12.27 15.61 9.60
C GLN A 561 12.41 16.47 10.86
N VAL A 562 12.80 15.84 11.97
CA VAL A 562 13.21 16.54 13.20
C VAL A 562 14.73 16.50 13.21
N SER A 563 15.36 17.67 13.32
CA SER A 563 16.81 17.80 13.37
C SER A 563 17.26 18.44 14.67
N ALA A 564 18.23 17.83 15.33
CA ALA A 564 18.93 18.39 16.48
C ALA A 564 19.62 19.73 16.11
N PRO A 565 20.00 20.56 17.10
CA PRO A 565 20.67 21.86 16.86
C PRO A 565 21.93 21.76 15.98
N GLY A 566 22.67 20.65 16.08
CA GLY A 566 23.84 20.36 15.25
C GLY A 566 23.52 19.95 13.80
N GLY A 567 22.25 19.94 13.39
CA GLY A 567 21.79 19.57 12.06
C GLY A 567 21.61 18.06 11.83
N ALA A 568 21.90 17.22 12.82
CA ALA A 568 21.66 15.78 12.74
C ALA A 568 20.16 15.48 12.78
N VAL A 569 19.66 14.73 11.79
CA VAL A 569 18.26 14.28 11.80
C VAL A 569 18.11 13.24 12.94
N THR A 570 17.07 13.36 13.74
CA THR A 570 16.80 12.45 14.88
C THR A 570 15.51 11.67 14.69
N ALA A 571 14.55 12.23 13.96
CA ALA A 571 13.32 11.55 13.59
C ALA A 571 12.89 11.91 12.16
N ARG A 572 12.22 10.93 11.53
CA ARG A 572 11.62 11.07 10.20
C ARG A 572 10.21 10.50 10.28
N LEU A 573 9.21 11.26 9.86
CA LEU A 573 7.80 10.92 9.99
C LEU A 573 7.06 11.23 8.69
N ARG A 574 6.24 10.32 8.20
CA ARG A 574 5.52 10.56 6.94
C ARG A 574 4.31 11.44 7.18
N PHE A 575 4.17 12.46 6.33
CA PHE A 575 3.14 13.46 6.45
C PHE A 575 2.37 13.59 5.12
N ALA A 576 1.06 13.67 5.25
CA ALA A 576 0.15 14.05 4.19
C ALA A 576 -0.97 14.89 4.82
N PRO A 577 -1.61 15.79 4.08
CA PRO A 577 -2.77 16.54 4.58
C PRO A 577 -3.90 15.60 5.03
N VAL A 578 -4.15 14.53 4.27
CA VAL A 578 -5.14 13.50 4.61
C VAL A 578 -4.44 12.34 5.32
N GLN A 579 -4.81 12.11 6.56
CA GLN A 579 -4.17 11.14 7.44
C GLN A 579 -5.20 10.16 7.97
N ARG A 580 -4.73 8.98 8.36
CA ARG A 580 -5.54 7.98 9.05
C ARG A 580 -4.74 7.44 10.21
N GLN A 581 -5.31 7.52 11.41
CA GLN A 581 -4.73 6.83 12.56
C GLN A 581 -4.85 5.32 12.32
N ALA A 582 -3.72 4.61 12.31
CA ALA A 582 -3.66 3.18 12.03
C ALA A 582 -2.54 2.52 12.83
N GLY A 583 -2.91 1.62 13.75
CA GLY A 583 -1.97 1.02 14.70
C GLY A 583 -1.21 2.11 15.48
N ASP A 584 0.11 1.98 15.53
CA ASP A 584 1.01 2.92 16.22
C ASP A 584 1.31 4.22 15.44
N ARG A 585 0.66 4.48 14.29
CA ARG A 585 0.90 5.71 13.52
C ARG A 585 0.08 6.88 14.07
N PRO A 586 0.71 7.90 14.68
CA PRO A 586 0.00 9.06 15.17
C PRO A 586 -0.44 9.97 14.03
N LEU A 587 -1.49 10.75 14.27
CA LEU A 587 -1.75 11.95 13.48
C LEU A 587 -0.65 12.98 13.76
N LEU A 588 -0.21 13.68 12.71
CA LEU A 588 0.87 14.65 12.77
C LEU A 588 0.37 16.00 12.26
N PRO A 589 0.68 17.11 12.93
CA PRO A 589 0.31 18.41 12.41
C PRO A 589 1.39 18.89 11.41
N PRO A 590 1.08 19.89 10.56
CA PRO A 590 2.07 20.58 9.77
C PRO A 590 3.22 21.12 10.64
N PRO A 591 4.46 21.22 10.12
CA PRO A 591 5.63 21.69 10.88
C PRO A 591 5.39 22.99 11.65
N GLY A 592 4.75 23.97 11.00
CA GLY A 592 4.40 25.25 11.60
C GLY A 592 3.56 25.18 12.89
N TRP A 593 2.89 24.06 13.16
CA TRP A 593 2.06 23.86 14.35
C TRP A 593 2.80 23.22 15.53
N TRP A 594 3.94 22.57 15.31
CA TRP A 594 4.64 21.82 16.35
C TRP A 594 4.98 22.64 17.62
N PRO A 595 5.35 23.94 17.53
CA PRO A 595 5.62 24.75 18.72
C PRO A 595 4.41 24.93 19.67
N ARG A 596 3.18 24.64 19.19
CA ARG A 596 1.93 24.77 19.95
C ARG A 596 1.47 23.45 20.57
N LEU A 597 2.20 22.36 20.36
CA LEU A 597 1.86 21.06 20.95
C LEU A 597 2.16 21.05 22.45
N ARG A 598 1.32 20.35 23.21
CA ARG A 598 1.47 20.22 24.67
C ARG A 598 2.36 19.03 24.99
N THR A 599 3.18 19.17 26.03
CA THR A 599 3.95 18.05 26.57
C THR A 599 3.03 17.01 27.21
N VAL A 600 3.22 15.72 26.89
CA VAL A 600 2.43 14.62 27.50
C VAL A 600 2.97 14.19 28.86
N ASP A 601 4.29 14.10 29.01
CA ASP A 601 4.97 13.65 30.24
C ASP A 601 6.16 14.57 30.55
N PRO A 602 5.93 15.70 31.24
CA PRO A 602 6.99 16.66 31.52
C PRO A 602 8.14 16.07 32.34
N ILE A 603 7.85 15.16 33.27
CA ILE A 603 8.85 14.57 34.17
C ILE A 603 9.67 13.52 33.40
N GLY A 604 8.99 12.61 32.70
CA GLY A 604 9.64 11.58 31.88
C GLY A 604 10.52 12.19 30.80
N SER A 605 10.03 13.23 30.12
CA SER A 605 10.81 13.90 29.07
C SER A 605 12.01 14.67 29.66
N ALA A 606 11.89 15.26 30.85
CA ALA A 606 13.02 15.87 31.55
C ALA A 606 14.08 14.82 31.96
N ALA A 607 13.66 13.59 32.30
CA ALA A 607 14.60 12.50 32.57
C ALA A 607 15.42 12.13 31.32
N LEU A 608 14.80 12.15 30.13
CA LEU A 608 15.51 11.91 28.86
C LEU A 608 16.58 12.96 28.56
N ARG A 609 16.36 14.23 28.93
CA ARG A 609 17.36 15.31 28.78
C ARG A 609 18.68 15.00 29.49
N GLY A 610 18.57 14.45 30.71
CA GLY A 610 19.69 14.11 31.58
C GLY A 610 20.34 12.77 31.26
N ILE A 611 19.87 12.02 30.26
CA ILE A 611 20.37 10.68 29.99
C ILE A 611 21.85 10.72 29.55
N GLU A 612 22.63 9.81 30.13
CA GLU A 612 24.05 9.63 29.83
C GLU A 612 24.26 8.43 28.90
N ARG A 613 25.44 8.39 28.26
CA ARG A 613 25.79 7.36 27.28
C ARG A 613 25.76 5.95 27.89
N ASP A 614 26.17 5.80 29.14
CA ASP A 614 26.17 4.52 29.86
C ASP A 614 24.75 3.96 30.05
N ILE A 615 23.76 4.80 30.32
CA ILE A 615 22.34 4.40 30.41
C ILE A 615 21.87 3.89 29.04
N VAL A 616 22.20 4.60 27.96
CA VAL A 616 21.84 4.18 26.59
C VAL A 616 22.51 2.87 26.21
N GLU A 617 23.80 2.69 26.52
CA GLU A 617 24.53 1.45 26.31
C GLU A 617 23.85 0.27 27.02
N ARG A 618 23.42 0.44 28.27
CA ARG A 618 22.70 -0.58 29.03
C ARG A 618 21.34 -0.91 28.46
N LEU A 619 20.58 0.08 28.01
CA LEU A 619 19.30 -0.14 27.34
C LEU A 619 19.49 -0.94 26.04
N VAL A 620 20.50 -0.61 25.24
CA VAL A 620 20.84 -1.35 24.02
C VAL A 620 21.35 -2.77 24.34
N ASP A 621 22.17 -2.94 25.38
CA ASP A 621 22.63 -4.25 25.88
C ASP A 621 21.45 -5.16 26.23
N ALA A 622 20.51 -4.64 27.02
CA ALA A 622 19.29 -5.35 27.41
C ALA A 622 18.41 -5.68 26.19
N ALA A 623 18.24 -4.74 25.25
CA ALA A 623 17.46 -4.97 24.04
C ALA A 623 18.09 -5.99 23.08
N LEU A 624 19.42 -6.13 23.07
CA LEU A 624 20.11 -7.19 22.33
C LEU A 624 19.84 -8.59 22.91
N ARG A 625 19.51 -8.68 24.21
CA ARG A 625 19.12 -9.92 24.90
C ARG A 625 17.64 -10.27 24.67
N GLY A 626 16.80 -9.27 24.42
CA GLY A 626 15.43 -9.46 23.95
C GLY A 626 14.46 -8.35 24.36
N PRO A 627 13.22 -8.33 23.82
CA PRO A 627 12.24 -7.27 24.08
C PRO A 627 11.88 -7.14 25.57
N LYS A 628 11.66 -8.26 26.27
CA LYS A 628 11.34 -8.24 27.70
C LYS A 628 12.49 -7.70 28.55
N ALA A 629 13.73 -8.09 28.24
CA ALA A 629 14.91 -7.58 28.93
C ALA A 629 15.06 -6.07 28.71
N GLY A 630 14.87 -5.60 27.47
CA GLY A 630 14.86 -4.18 27.15
C GLY A 630 13.78 -3.39 27.92
N ALA A 631 12.55 -3.90 27.97
CA ALA A 631 11.46 -3.27 28.72
C ALA A 631 11.72 -3.23 30.24
N ALA A 632 12.21 -4.33 30.82
CA ALA A 632 12.55 -4.39 32.25
C ALA A 632 13.72 -3.47 32.62
N GLU A 633 14.74 -3.36 31.75
CA GLU A 633 15.86 -2.44 31.97
C GLU A 633 15.42 -0.97 31.80
N LEU A 634 14.47 -0.70 30.89
CA LEU A 634 13.82 0.61 30.79
C LEU A 634 13.06 0.98 32.06
N ASP A 635 12.26 0.06 32.62
CA ASP A 635 11.58 0.25 33.91
C ASP A 635 12.56 0.62 35.02
N ARG A 636 13.71 -0.05 35.04
CA ARG A 636 14.72 0.12 36.08
C ARG A 636 15.51 1.43 35.93
N LEU A 637 15.83 1.83 34.70
CA LEU A 637 16.68 3.00 34.42
C LEU A 637 15.90 4.30 34.25
N LEU A 638 14.70 4.23 33.68
CA LEU A 638 13.86 5.39 33.39
C LEU A 638 12.44 5.22 33.97
N PRO A 639 12.29 4.96 35.29
CA PRO A 639 10.99 4.74 35.93
C PRO A 639 10.05 5.96 35.84
N TRP A 640 10.60 7.14 35.53
CA TRP A 640 9.88 8.39 35.42
C TRP A 640 9.25 8.61 34.04
N VAL A 641 9.55 7.78 33.04
CA VAL A 641 8.87 7.77 31.73
C VAL A 641 7.60 6.94 31.88
N THR A 642 6.52 7.63 32.24
CA THR A 642 5.27 7.00 32.68
C THR A 642 4.20 6.99 31.59
N GLU A 643 4.22 7.96 30.68
CA GLU A 643 3.21 8.03 29.62
C GLU A 643 3.40 6.89 28.60
N PRO A 644 2.38 6.04 28.35
CA PRO A 644 2.53 4.83 27.54
C PRO A 644 3.07 5.07 26.13
N ARG A 645 2.62 6.15 25.47
CA ARG A 645 3.08 6.50 24.11
C ARG A 645 4.54 6.92 24.09
N LEU A 646 4.96 7.76 25.04
CA LEU A 646 6.35 8.18 25.17
C LEU A 646 7.25 6.97 25.44
N ARG A 647 6.81 6.12 26.37
CA ARG A 647 7.51 4.89 26.72
C ARG A 647 7.69 3.96 25.51
N GLN A 648 6.62 3.69 24.77
CA GLN A 648 6.66 2.86 23.56
C GLN A 648 7.60 3.48 22.50
N GLY A 649 7.62 4.81 22.37
CA GLY A 649 8.56 5.55 21.51
C GLY A 649 10.03 5.27 21.88
N VAL A 650 10.35 5.37 23.18
CA VAL A 650 11.70 5.06 23.70
C VAL A 650 12.06 3.59 23.47
N GLU A 651 11.18 2.65 23.81
CA GLU A 651 11.39 1.21 23.58
C GLU A 651 11.64 0.91 22.09
N SER A 652 10.89 1.55 21.19
CA SER A 652 11.03 1.40 19.75
C SER A 652 12.39 1.90 19.24
N LEU A 653 12.86 3.05 19.73
CA LEU A 653 14.18 3.58 19.38
C LEU A 653 15.32 2.71 19.93
N VAL A 654 15.23 2.26 21.17
CA VAL A 654 16.20 1.34 21.79
C VAL A 654 16.30 0.05 20.99
N ARG A 655 15.15 -0.56 20.65
CA ARG A 655 15.10 -1.77 19.82
C ARG A 655 15.70 -1.53 18.44
N ARG A 656 15.38 -0.40 17.79
CA ARG A 656 15.94 -0.05 16.47
C ARG A 656 17.46 0.10 16.52
N ALA A 657 18.01 0.73 17.55
CA ALA A 657 19.45 0.84 17.75
C ALA A 657 20.10 -0.54 17.89
N ALA A 658 19.52 -1.42 18.72
CA ALA A 658 19.96 -2.80 18.88
C ALA A 658 19.87 -3.64 17.58
N GLU A 659 18.84 -3.42 16.75
CA GLU A 659 18.69 -4.07 15.43
C GLU A 659 19.74 -3.58 14.41
N CYS A 660 20.10 -2.30 14.45
CA CYS A 660 21.07 -1.68 13.52
C CYS A 660 22.52 -2.03 13.86
N LEU A 661 22.86 -2.14 15.15
CA LEU A 661 24.23 -2.31 15.62
C LEU A 661 25.00 -3.48 14.95
N PRO A 662 24.46 -4.70 14.82
CA PRO A 662 25.14 -5.78 14.12
C PRO A 662 25.51 -5.43 12.67
N GLY A 663 24.64 -4.69 11.96
CA GLY A 663 24.89 -4.26 10.59
C GLY A 663 26.00 -3.22 10.50
N VAL A 664 26.02 -2.25 11.43
CA VAL A 664 27.08 -1.25 11.53
C VAL A 664 28.43 -1.90 11.82
N LEU A 665 28.49 -2.79 12.81
CA LEU A 665 29.71 -3.55 13.14
C LEU A 665 30.20 -4.38 11.94
N ARG A 666 29.27 -4.97 11.17
CA ARG A 666 29.61 -5.73 9.98
C ARG A 666 30.25 -4.85 8.90
N LEU A 667 29.75 -3.64 8.68
CA LEU A 667 30.36 -2.71 7.72
C LEU A 667 31.76 -2.30 8.19
N HIS A 668 31.96 -2.03 9.49
CA HIS A 668 33.30 -1.76 10.02
C HIS A 668 34.27 -2.93 9.83
N ASP A 669 33.81 -4.17 10.02
CA ASP A 669 34.60 -5.37 9.78
C ASP A 669 35.02 -5.51 8.32
N LEU A 670 34.09 -5.28 7.39
CA LEU A 670 34.32 -5.42 5.94
C LEU A 670 35.25 -4.34 5.38
N PHE A 671 35.13 -3.11 5.88
CA PHE A 671 35.97 -1.99 5.46
C PHE A 671 37.26 -1.86 6.26
N GLY A 672 37.51 -2.74 7.24
CA GLY A 672 38.72 -2.73 8.04
C GLY A 672 38.88 -1.49 8.94
N THR A 673 37.80 -0.74 9.17
CA THR A 673 37.80 0.45 10.04
C THR A 673 37.64 0.06 11.51
N ASP A 674 37.94 1.01 12.40
CA ASP A 674 37.71 0.85 13.84
C ASP A 674 36.22 0.77 14.16
N ARG A 675 35.86 -0.12 15.09
CA ARG A 675 34.50 -0.22 15.61
C ARG A 675 34.23 0.91 16.61
N PRO A 676 32.97 1.32 16.82
CA PRO A 676 32.63 2.28 17.87
C PRO A 676 33.13 1.85 19.25
N GLU A 677 33.53 2.82 20.07
CA GLU A 677 33.92 2.58 21.46
C GLU A 677 32.70 2.17 22.31
N GLY A 678 32.91 1.48 23.44
CA GLY A 678 31.83 1.17 24.39
C GLY A 678 30.81 0.12 23.91
N LEU A 679 31.22 -0.85 23.08
CA LEU A 679 30.29 -1.87 22.56
C LEU A 679 29.56 -2.63 23.69
N PRO A 680 28.24 -2.87 23.57
CA PRO A 680 27.46 -3.68 24.50
C PRO A 680 28.03 -5.10 24.67
N SER A 681 27.87 -5.67 25.86
CA SER A 681 28.45 -6.97 26.23
C SER A 681 28.09 -8.14 25.26
N PRO A 682 26.87 -8.23 24.68
CA PRO A 682 26.53 -9.33 23.78
C PRO A 682 27.30 -9.33 22.46
N VAL A 683 27.86 -8.19 22.04
CA VAL A 683 28.53 -8.01 20.74
C VAL A 683 29.98 -7.56 20.85
N ARG A 684 30.44 -7.19 22.06
CA ARG A 684 31.84 -6.84 22.35
C ARG A 684 32.75 -8.04 22.10
N SER A 685 33.85 -7.86 21.37
CA SER A 685 34.80 -8.96 21.23
C SER A 685 35.63 -9.11 22.50
N VAL A 686 35.80 -10.36 22.98
CA VAL A 686 36.65 -10.67 24.15
C VAL A 686 38.08 -10.97 23.70
N SER A 687 38.21 -11.57 22.52
CA SER A 687 39.49 -12.03 21.95
C SER A 687 40.09 -11.10 20.87
N GLY A 688 39.34 -10.08 20.45
CA GLY A 688 39.67 -9.25 19.29
C GLY A 688 39.26 -9.86 17.94
N LEU A 689 38.66 -11.07 17.93
CA LEU A 689 38.14 -11.69 16.72
C LEU A 689 36.95 -10.90 16.16
N ARG A 690 36.99 -10.63 14.85
CA ARG A 690 35.90 -9.97 14.13
C ARG A 690 34.91 -11.00 13.59
N ALA A 691 33.77 -11.15 14.28
CA ALA A 691 32.75 -12.16 13.97
C ALA A 691 32.11 -12.06 12.57
N GLY A 692 32.24 -10.93 11.87
CA GLY A 692 31.72 -10.77 10.51
C GLY A 692 30.24 -11.15 10.38
N ARG A 693 29.88 -12.02 9.43
CA ARG A 693 28.50 -12.54 9.23
C ARG A 693 27.89 -13.14 10.50
N GLY A 694 28.72 -13.68 11.38
CA GLY A 694 28.30 -14.38 12.59
C GLY A 694 28.02 -13.47 13.79
N VAL A 695 28.14 -12.13 13.68
CA VAL A 695 27.92 -11.21 14.82
C VAL A 695 26.54 -11.40 15.49
N ARG A 696 25.50 -11.73 14.70
CA ARG A 696 24.16 -12.06 15.25
C ARG A 696 24.12 -13.43 15.92
N SER A 697 24.96 -14.38 15.49
CA SER A 697 25.09 -15.69 16.15
C SER A 697 25.86 -15.57 17.47
N VAL A 698 26.84 -14.66 17.56
CA VAL A 698 27.59 -14.37 18.79
C VAL A 698 26.65 -13.94 19.92
N ARG A 699 25.78 -12.96 19.66
CA ARG A 699 24.81 -12.47 20.67
C ARG A 699 23.91 -13.60 21.18
N PHE A 700 23.44 -14.46 20.27
CA PHE A 700 22.51 -15.55 20.58
C PHE A 700 23.21 -16.60 21.43
N SER A 701 24.41 -17.04 21.01
CA SER A 701 25.21 -18.03 21.73
C SER A 701 25.53 -17.56 23.15
N ARG A 702 25.96 -16.31 23.33
CA ARG A 702 26.29 -15.76 24.66
C ARG A 702 25.08 -15.70 25.58
N ALA A 703 23.96 -15.16 25.10
CA ALA A 703 22.74 -15.08 25.90
C ALA A 703 22.24 -16.48 26.32
N VAL A 704 22.29 -17.47 25.42
CA VAL A 704 21.91 -18.84 25.77
C VAL A 704 22.92 -19.47 26.73
N SER A 705 24.22 -19.23 26.57
CA SER A 705 25.25 -19.69 27.50
C SER A 705 25.06 -19.13 28.91
N GLU A 706 24.69 -17.85 29.04
CA GLU A 706 24.39 -17.22 30.33
C GLU A 706 23.16 -17.86 30.98
N ILE A 707 22.05 -18.03 30.23
CA ILE A 707 20.84 -18.73 30.71
C ILE A 707 21.18 -20.12 31.25
N LEU A 708 22.01 -20.87 30.52
CA LEU A 708 22.41 -22.22 30.93
C LEU A 708 23.30 -22.20 32.17
N ALA A 709 24.28 -21.29 32.23
CA ALA A 709 25.15 -21.17 33.38
C ALA A 709 24.37 -20.79 34.65
N ASP A 710 23.44 -19.85 34.55
CA ASP A 710 22.59 -19.39 35.67
C ASP A 710 21.62 -20.46 36.16
N ALA A 711 21.28 -21.44 35.31
CA ALA A 711 20.38 -22.54 35.63
C ALA A 711 21.07 -23.69 36.40
N VAL A 712 22.39 -23.62 36.57
CA VAL A 712 23.16 -24.59 37.36
C VAL A 712 23.16 -24.15 38.82
N ASP A 713 22.77 -25.05 39.71
CA ASP A 713 22.95 -24.93 41.16
C ASP A 713 24.03 -25.91 41.67
N ASP A 714 24.37 -25.85 42.96
CA ASP A 714 25.34 -26.78 43.59
C ASP A 714 24.80 -28.23 43.69
N GLY A 715 23.52 -28.45 43.37
CA GLY A 715 22.86 -29.75 43.43
C GLY A 715 23.21 -30.66 42.26
N HIS A 716 23.28 -31.98 42.50
CA HIS A 716 23.51 -32.99 41.48
C HIS A 716 22.30 -33.93 41.41
N PRO A 717 21.22 -33.54 40.71
CA PRO A 717 20.00 -34.33 40.69
C PRO A 717 20.22 -35.67 39.96
N ALA A 718 19.66 -36.75 40.49
CA ALA A 718 19.78 -38.07 39.86
C ALA A 718 19.03 -38.17 38.50
N THR A 719 18.06 -37.28 38.25
CA THR A 719 17.25 -37.29 37.02
C THR A 719 17.04 -35.89 36.46
N ALA A 720 16.98 -35.79 35.13
CA ALA A 720 16.69 -34.53 34.47
C ALA A 720 15.25 -34.09 34.70
N HIS A 721 15.04 -32.81 35.03
CA HIS A 721 13.71 -32.25 35.31
C HIS A 721 13.58 -30.82 34.77
N PRO A 722 12.35 -30.37 34.41
CA PRO A 722 12.15 -29.05 33.84
C PRO A 722 12.27 -27.97 34.91
N LEU A 723 12.96 -26.87 34.57
CA LEU A 723 13.06 -25.65 35.39
C LEU A 723 12.04 -24.59 34.95
N GLY A 724 11.56 -24.66 33.70
CA GLY A 724 10.56 -23.75 33.16
C GLY A 724 10.77 -23.51 31.67
N THR A 725 10.17 -22.42 31.17
CA THR A 725 10.35 -21.98 29.79
C THR A 725 10.88 -20.56 29.80
N VAL A 726 11.95 -20.32 29.06
CA VAL A 726 12.56 -19.00 28.89
C VAL A 726 12.34 -18.50 27.47
N GLU A 727 12.30 -17.17 27.32
CA GLU A 727 12.26 -16.56 26.00
C GLU A 727 13.66 -16.57 25.39
N LEU A 728 13.79 -17.22 24.23
CA LEU A 728 15.05 -17.23 23.50
C LEU A 728 15.22 -15.91 22.72
N PRO A 729 16.42 -15.33 22.67
CA PRO A 729 16.69 -14.17 21.83
C PRO A 729 16.40 -14.50 20.36
N PRO A 730 15.95 -13.52 19.56
CA PRO A 730 15.62 -13.77 18.16
C PRO A 730 16.84 -14.28 17.39
N PRO A 731 16.71 -15.39 16.64
CA PRO A 731 17.82 -16.03 15.96
C PRO A 731 18.40 -15.17 14.83
N SER A 732 19.59 -15.54 14.35
CA SER A 732 20.42 -14.73 13.44
C SER A 732 19.87 -14.59 12.01
N THR A 733 18.95 -15.45 11.58
CA THR A 733 18.47 -15.57 10.20
C THR A 733 17.00 -15.17 10.05
N GLY A 734 16.74 -14.05 9.38
CA GLY A 734 15.42 -13.70 8.82
C GLY A 734 15.07 -14.51 7.58
N GLY A 735 15.46 -15.79 7.54
CA GLY A 735 15.10 -16.72 6.48
C GLY A 735 13.84 -17.48 6.85
N ILE A 736 13.11 -17.92 5.81
CA ILE A 736 11.77 -18.54 5.76
C ILE A 736 11.46 -19.63 6.82
N THR A 737 12.44 -20.13 7.58
CA THR A 737 12.21 -21.15 8.62
C THR A 737 12.47 -20.69 10.06
N GLY A 738 13.11 -19.55 10.32
CA GLY A 738 13.43 -19.13 11.71
C GLY A 738 14.28 -20.13 12.50
N GLU A 739 14.92 -21.08 11.81
CA GLU A 739 15.72 -22.15 12.39
C GLU A 739 17.17 -21.72 12.55
N VAL A 740 17.77 -22.09 13.67
CA VAL A 740 19.18 -21.84 13.93
C VAL A 740 19.99 -23.02 13.42
N TYR A 741 20.67 -22.84 12.28
CA TYR A 741 21.71 -23.77 11.84
C TYR A 741 23.00 -23.44 12.57
N PHE A 742 23.44 -24.34 13.47
CA PHE A 742 24.68 -24.19 14.23
C PHE A 742 25.82 -24.99 13.61
N SER A 743 27.02 -24.41 13.53
CA SER A 743 28.26 -25.12 13.19
C SER A 743 28.93 -25.73 14.42
N PHE A 744 28.13 -26.29 15.33
CA PHE A 744 28.60 -26.80 16.61
C PHE A 744 29.30 -28.16 16.42
N GLY A 745 30.52 -28.30 16.95
CA GLY A 745 31.33 -29.51 16.74
C GLY A 745 31.96 -29.63 15.35
N GLU A 746 31.95 -28.57 14.54
CA GLU A 746 32.40 -28.59 13.14
C GLU A 746 33.49 -27.55 12.81
N LEU A 747 33.96 -26.77 13.79
CA LEU A 747 34.87 -25.64 13.54
C LEU A 747 36.22 -26.08 12.96
N GLY A 748 36.80 -27.18 13.42
CA GLY A 748 38.02 -27.74 12.81
C GLY A 748 37.79 -28.14 11.36
N GLY A 749 36.62 -28.71 11.05
CA GLY A 749 36.26 -29.02 9.68
C GLY A 749 36.06 -27.79 8.80
N GLN A 750 35.57 -26.69 9.37
CA GLN A 750 35.49 -25.40 8.67
C GLN A 750 36.85 -24.74 8.48
N ALA A 751 37.77 -24.90 9.43
CA ALA A 751 39.16 -24.43 9.29
C ALA A 751 39.86 -25.17 8.15
N LEU A 752 39.76 -26.50 8.08
CA LEU A 752 40.27 -27.28 6.94
C LEU A 752 39.65 -26.82 5.62
N ALA A 753 38.32 -26.70 5.57
CA ALA A 753 37.65 -26.21 4.38
C ALA A 753 38.10 -24.80 3.98
N ALA A 754 38.39 -23.90 4.92
CA ALA A 754 38.90 -22.56 4.61
C ALA A 754 40.35 -22.59 4.06
N ALA A 755 41.15 -23.56 4.52
CA ALA A 755 42.56 -23.71 4.17
C ALA A 755 42.78 -24.29 2.78
N TRP A 756 41.80 -24.96 2.16
CA TRP A 756 42.03 -25.65 0.89
C TRP A 756 42.26 -24.70 -0.31
N PRO A 757 43.16 -25.09 -1.25
CA PRO A 757 43.43 -24.32 -2.46
C PRO A 757 42.20 -24.13 -3.35
N TRP A 758 41.36 -25.16 -3.46
CA TRP A 758 40.15 -25.16 -4.30
C TRP A 758 38.94 -24.45 -3.64
N THR A 759 39.08 -24.00 -2.40
CA THR A 759 38.00 -23.28 -1.73
C THR A 759 37.73 -21.95 -2.45
N PRO A 760 36.50 -21.71 -2.92
CA PRO A 760 36.18 -20.53 -3.70
C PRO A 760 36.46 -19.24 -2.93
N GLU A 761 36.92 -18.21 -3.64
CA GLU A 761 37.23 -16.89 -3.06
C GLU A 761 36.04 -16.29 -2.30
N PHE A 762 34.81 -16.46 -2.81
CA PHE A 762 33.60 -15.99 -2.14
C PHE A 762 33.18 -16.84 -0.90
N ALA A 763 33.64 -18.09 -0.81
CA ALA A 763 33.27 -19.02 0.25
C ALA A 763 34.22 -18.95 1.45
N ARG A 764 35.53 -18.76 1.21
CA ARG A 764 36.56 -18.71 2.26
C ARG A 764 36.27 -17.66 3.35
N PRO A 765 35.91 -16.39 3.03
CA PRO A 765 35.55 -15.40 4.05
C PRO A 765 34.35 -15.81 4.91
N ARG A 766 33.37 -16.56 4.34
CA ARG A 766 32.21 -17.03 5.10
C ARG A 766 32.61 -18.08 6.13
N LEU A 767 33.49 -19.00 5.76
CA LEU A 767 34.05 -19.99 6.70
C LEU A 767 34.84 -19.29 7.82
N LEU A 768 35.69 -18.33 7.47
CA LEU A 768 36.46 -17.56 8.46
C LEU A 768 35.56 -16.73 9.39
N ASP A 769 34.50 -16.09 8.87
CA ASP A 769 33.52 -15.38 9.70
C ASP A 769 32.84 -16.33 10.72
N THR A 770 32.47 -17.55 10.31
CA THR A 770 31.91 -18.54 11.24
C THR A 770 32.91 -18.94 12.31
N LEU A 771 34.16 -19.23 11.94
CA LEU A 771 35.22 -19.54 12.90
C LEU A 771 35.41 -18.41 13.90
N ARG A 772 35.58 -17.17 13.41
CA ARG A 772 35.79 -15.98 14.25
C ARG A 772 34.61 -15.73 15.18
N ALA A 773 33.38 -15.91 14.69
CA ALA A 773 32.18 -15.75 15.50
C ALA A 773 32.11 -16.78 16.62
N TYR A 774 32.25 -18.07 16.31
CA TYR A 774 32.17 -19.11 17.33
C TYR A 774 33.35 -19.08 18.29
N GLY A 775 34.56 -18.80 17.80
CA GLY A 775 35.77 -18.68 18.63
C GLY A 775 35.67 -17.60 19.70
N ASP A 776 34.81 -16.59 19.50
CA ASP A 776 34.55 -15.50 20.45
C ASP A 776 33.29 -15.75 21.32
N THR A 777 32.83 -17.00 21.39
CA THR A 777 31.69 -17.43 22.20
C THR A 777 32.04 -18.64 23.06
N PRO A 778 31.34 -18.88 24.19
CA PRO A 778 31.54 -20.08 24.99
C PRO A 778 31.29 -21.40 24.23
N TRP A 779 30.55 -21.37 23.12
CA TRP A 779 30.29 -22.56 22.32
C TRP A 779 31.43 -22.93 21.38
N GLY A 780 32.35 -22.03 21.10
CA GLY A 780 33.53 -22.30 20.29
C GLY A 780 34.83 -22.03 21.02
N ASP A 781 34.83 -21.85 22.35
CA ASP A 781 36.02 -21.62 23.17
C ASP A 781 36.93 -22.86 23.29
N GLY A 782 36.42 -24.05 22.93
CA GLY A 782 37.17 -25.31 22.98
C GLY A 782 37.30 -25.89 24.40
N ALA A 783 36.56 -25.38 25.39
CA ALA A 783 36.63 -25.84 26.78
C ALA A 783 35.97 -27.21 27.01
N GLY A 784 35.18 -27.69 26.05
CA GLY A 784 34.43 -28.96 26.16
C GLY A 784 33.23 -28.87 27.10
N ARG A 785 32.80 -27.66 27.49
CA ARG A 785 31.71 -27.43 28.46
C ARG A 785 30.31 -27.50 27.87
N PHE A 786 30.20 -27.61 26.55
CA PHE A 786 28.93 -27.67 25.85
C PHE A 786 28.84 -28.91 24.95
N ARG A 787 27.64 -29.50 24.83
CA ARG A 787 27.33 -30.51 23.82
C ARG A 787 25.96 -30.27 23.20
N LEU A 788 25.81 -30.63 21.93
CA LEU A 788 24.54 -30.56 21.20
C LEU A 788 23.85 -31.92 21.24
N LEU A 789 22.55 -31.90 21.53
CA LEU A 789 21.70 -33.07 21.68
C LEU A 789 20.56 -33.03 20.66
N TYR A 790 20.18 -34.21 20.18
CA TYR A 790 19.07 -34.39 19.24
C TYR A 790 18.04 -35.31 19.87
N TRP A 791 16.83 -34.80 20.03
CA TRP A 791 15.72 -35.50 20.67
C TRP A 791 14.55 -35.64 19.71
N GLN A 792 13.76 -36.69 19.89
CA GLN A 792 12.49 -36.90 19.20
C GLN A 792 11.35 -36.88 20.22
N ALA A 793 10.35 -36.02 20.02
CA ALA A 793 9.23 -35.92 20.93
C ALA A 793 8.34 -37.17 20.81
N ARG A 794 7.95 -37.74 21.96
CA ARG A 794 6.89 -38.76 22.00
C ARG A 794 5.53 -38.09 21.70
N ALA A 795 4.55 -38.84 21.20
CA ALA A 795 3.29 -38.29 20.69
C ALA A 795 2.56 -37.39 21.70
N GLY A 796 1.95 -36.29 21.23
CA GLY A 796 1.09 -35.39 22.02
C GLY A 796 1.78 -34.19 22.70
N ARG A 797 3.09 -33.98 22.52
CA ARG A 797 3.80 -32.84 23.14
C ARG A 797 3.53 -31.50 22.40
N PRO A 798 3.26 -30.38 23.12
CA PRO A 798 3.24 -29.03 22.54
C PRO A 798 4.64 -28.54 22.11
N GLU A 799 4.71 -27.37 21.47
CA GLU A 799 5.97 -26.76 21.00
C GLU A 799 6.92 -26.46 22.19
N PRO A 800 8.06 -27.16 22.33
CA PRO A 800 8.90 -27.14 23.53
C PRO A 800 10.06 -26.13 23.44
N LYS A 801 10.00 -25.18 22.50
CA LYS A 801 11.07 -24.21 22.28
C LYS A 801 11.26 -23.31 23.51
N GLY A 802 12.49 -23.20 24.00
CA GLY A 802 12.83 -22.46 25.21
C GLY A 802 12.61 -23.22 26.52
N GLU A 803 12.17 -24.50 26.48
CA GLU A 803 12.14 -25.33 27.69
C GLU A 803 13.56 -25.52 28.25
N LEU A 804 13.75 -25.11 29.49
CA LEU A 804 14.98 -25.20 30.26
C LEU A 804 14.88 -26.35 31.26
N TRP A 805 15.94 -27.14 31.33
CA TRP A 805 16.01 -28.38 32.09
C TRP A 805 17.28 -28.39 32.94
N ARG A 806 17.18 -28.93 34.15
CA ARG A 806 18.34 -29.35 34.93
C ARG A 806 18.71 -30.76 34.49
N THR A 807 19.99 -31.00 34.23
CA THR A 807 20.59 -32.32 33.96
C THR A 807 21.49 -32.71 35.16
N PRO A 808 21.95 -33.97 35.27
CA PRO A 808 22.66 -34.44 36.47
C PRO A 808 23.89 -33.62 36.86
N ASN A 809 24.64 -33.13 35.87
CA ASN A 809 25.85 -32.33 36.07
C ASN A 809 25.76 -30.95 35.40
N GLY A 810 24.54 -30.49 35.06
CA GLY A 810 24.43 -29.39 34.10
C GLY A 810 23.02 -28.89 33.83
N SER A 811 22.88 -28.08 32.80
CA SER A 811 21.60 -27.57 32.37
C SER A 811 21.47 -27.75 30.86
N MET A 812 20.25 -27.87 30.38
CA MET A 812 19.97 -28.07 28.97
C MET A 812 18.78 -27.20 28.56
N ILE A 813 18.83 -26.65 27.35
CA ILE A 813 17.72 -25.88 26.78
C ILE A 813 17.39 -26.34 25.38
N ILE A 814 16.09 -26.41 25.07
CA ILE A 814 15.58 -26.77 23.74
C ILE A 814 15.56 -25.52 22.84
N LEU A 815 16.33 -25.53 21.76
CA LEU A 815 16.55 -24.38 20.88
C LEU A 815 15.62 -24.35 19.67
N ASN A 816 15.30 -25.52 19.13
CA ASN A 816 14.48 -25.68 17.93
C ASN A 816 13.58 -26.92 18.03
N PHE A 817 12.42 -26.87 17.38
CA PHE A 817 11.48 -27.97 17.25
C PHE A 817 10.83 -27.97 15.87
N GLN A 818 11.03 -29.04 15.09
CA GLN A 818 10.44 -29.16 13.75
C GLN A 818 9.13 -29.94 13.81
N GLY A 819 8.01 -29.27 13.53
CA GLY A 819 6.65 -29.85 13.53
C GLY A 819 6.31 -30.78 12.35
N HIS A 820 7.26 -31.05 11.45
CA HIS A 820 7.17 -32.03 10.37
C HIS A 820 7.20 -33.49 10.92
N PRO A 821 6.90 -34.56 10.14
CA PRO A 821 6.50 -35.87 10.68
C PRO A 821 7.43 -36.53 11.70
N HIS A 822 8.69 -36.10 11.79
CA HIS A 822 9.68 -36.65 12.71
C HIS A 822 9.69 -36.01 14.11
N LYS A 823 9.07 -34.83 14.33
CA LYS A 823 8.99 -34.14 15.64
C LYS A 823 10.34 -34.04 16.36
N GLU A 824 11.37 -33.60 15.63
CA GLU A 824 12.74 -33.52 16.13
C GLU A 824 13.00 -32.19 16.84
N ALA A 825 13.70 -32.25 17.98
CA ALA A 825 14.19 -31.11 18.72
C ALA A 825 15.71 -31.11 18.79
N THR A 826 16.29 -29.92 18.71
CA THR A 826 17.72 -29.70 18.96
C THR A 826 17.86 -28.98 20.28
N ALA A 827 18.69 -29.52 21.18
CA ALA A 827 18.97 -28.94 22.49
C ALA A 827 20.47 -28.78 22.68
N ILE A 828 20.86 -27.79 23.50
CA ILE A 828 22.25 -27.65 23.93
C ILE A 828 22.32 -27.89 25.43
N GLU A 829 23.31 -28.64 25.87
CA GLU A 829 23.61 -28.90 27.27
C GLU A 829 24.93 -28.24 27.66
N PHE A 830 24.94 -27.65 28.84
CA PHE A 830 26.09 -27.06 29.49
C PHE A 830 26.46 -27.86 30.74
N SER A 831 27.76 -28.13 30.91
CA SER A 831 28.34 -28.68 32.14
C SER A 831 29.48 -27.76 32.62
N PRO A 832 29.51 -27.33 33.90
CA PRO A 832 30.54 -26.44 34.43
C PRO A 832 31.97 -26.99 34.29
N ASP A 833 32.15 -28.31 34.46
CA ASP A 833 33.45 -28.99 34.43
C ASP A 833 33.73 -29.72 33.11
N GLY A 834 32.79 -29.64 32.15
CA GLY A 834 32.87 -30.32 30.85
C GLY A 834 32.65 -31.82 30.91
N ARG A 835 32.25 -32.38 32.06
CA ARG A 835 31.86 -33.78 32.18
C ARG A 835 30.37 -33.92 31.98
N PHE A 836 29.96 -34.84 31.12
CA PHE A 836 28.55 -35.06 30.86
C PHE A 836 28.13 -36.47 31.26
N GLU A 837 27.04 -36.55 32.01
CA GLU A 837 26.42 -37.82 32.38
C GLU A 837 25.31 -38.17 31.38
N SER A 838 25.03 -39.47 31.25
CA SER A 838 23.87 -39.96 30.51
C SER A 838 22.62 -39.81 31.36
N PHE A 839 21.52 -39.38 30.74
CA PHE A 839 20.23 -39.24 31.41
C PHE A 839 19.07 -39.51 30.46
N ASP A 840 17.95 -39.95 31.03
CA ASP A 840 16.67 -40.02 30.33
C ASP A 840 15.95 -38.67 30.41
N LEU A 841 15.46 -38.19 29.27
CA LEU A 841 14.68 -36.97 29.20
C LEU A 841 13.17 -37.32 29.10
N PRO A 842 12.35 -37.02 30.13
CA PRO A 842 10.95 -37.41 30.16
C PRO A 842 10.15 -36.94 28.93
N GLY A 843 9.46 -37.87 28.28
CA GLY A 843 8.65 -37.60 27.08
C GLY A 843 9.45 -37.45 25.78
N TRP A 844 10.74 -37.76 25.80
CA TRP A 844 11.62 -37.72 24.63
C TRP A 844 12.28 -39.08 24.37
N ALA A 845 12.87 -39.23 23.17
CA ALA A 845 13.77 -40.31 22.83
C ALA A 845 15.03 -39.73 22.16
N PRO A 846 16.24 -40.20 22.50
CA PRO A 846 17.46 -39.74 21.85
C PRO A 846 17.41 -40.14 20.37
N ARG A 847 17.74 -39.20 19.48
CA ARG A 847 17.63 -39.40 18.03
C ARG A 847 18.99 -39.64 17.37
N ARG A 848 20.05 -39.01 17.90
CA ARG A 848 21.44 -39.08 17.41
C ARG A 848 22.39 -39.04 18.61
N ALA A 849 23.61 -39.54 18.42
CA ALA A 849 24.67 -39.37 19.40
C ALA A 849 24.91 -37.87 19.70
N PRO A 850 25.22 -37.51 20.96
CA PRO A 850 25.62 -36.15 21.32
C PRO A 850 26.80 -35.66 20.48
N VAL A 851 26.77 -34.40 20.07
CA VAL A 851 27.88 -33.76 19.34
C VAL A 851 28.67 -32.90 20.34
N PRO A 852 29.94 -33.22 20.62
CA PRO A 852 30.76 -32.42 21.53
C PRO A 852 31.13 -31.07 20.90
N GLN A 853 31.55 -30.12 21.72
CA GLN A 853 31.99 -28.78 21.29
C GLN A 853 33.09 -28.82 20.21
N GLY A 854 34.07 -29.72 20.38
CA GLY A 854 35.15 -29.97 19.43
C GLY A 854 36.25 -28.88 19.40
N TRP A 855 37.07 -28.93 18.34
CA TRP A 855 38.11 -27.93 18.00
C TRP A 855 37.56 -26.50 18.03
N GLY A 856 38.35 -25.55 18.53
CA GLY A 856 37.94 -24.15 18.72
C GLY A 856 38.98 -23.33 19.48
N GLY A 857 38.58 -22.29 20.18
CA GLY A 857 39.44 -21.44 21.01
C GLY A 857 39.88 -20.18 20.27
N ALA A 858 39.67 -19.04 20.91
CA ALA A 858 39.87 -17.75 20.27
C ALA A 858 41.33 -17.53 19.81
N GLU A 859 42.30 -17.88 20.65
CA GLU A 859 43.72 -17.78 20.31
C GLU A 859 44.11 -18.72 19.17
N ARG A 860 43.57 -19.95 19.19
CA ARG A 860 43.81 -20.97 18.16
C ARG A 860 43.24 -20.50 16.82
N ILE A 861 42.02 -19.99 16.80
CA ILE A 861 41.35 -19.47 15.61
C ILE A 861 42.07 -18.21 15.09
N ALA A 862 42.48 -17.29 15.98
CA ALA A 862 43.26 -16.12 15.60
C ALA A 862 44.62 -16.51 15.00
N ARG A 863 45.27 -17.54 15.53
CA ARG A 863 46.52 -18.09 14.98
C ARG A 863 46.29 -18.70 13.61
N PHE A 864 45.26 -19.52 13.44
CA PHE A 864 44.88 -20.09 12.15
C PHE A 864 44.63 -18.99 11.09
N ASP A 865 43.88 -17.95 11.44
CA ASP A 865 43.58 -16.83 10.54
C ASP A 865 44.85 -16.10 10.09
N ARG A 866 45.79 -15.85 11.01
CA ARG A 866 47.11 -15.28 10.69
C ARG A 866 47.95 -16.20 9.80
N LEU A 867 47.96 -17.50 10.07
CA LEU A 867 48.70 -18.48 9.27
C LEU A 867 48.16 -18.54 7.84
N LEU A 868 46.84 -18.62 7.68
CA LEU A 868 46.21 -18.61 6.36
C LEU A 868 46.48 -17.31 5.59
N ALA A 869 46.43 -16.16 6.27
CA ALA A 869 46.72 -14.87 5.63
C ALA A 869 48.19 -14.71 5.22
N THR A 870 49.14 -15.29 5.97
CA THR A 870 50.58 -15.13 5.74
C THR A 870 51.17 -16.22 4.84
N ARG A 871 50.68 -17.46 4.93
CA ARG A 871 51.19 -18.62 4.18
C ARG A 871 50.33 -19.00 2.98
N GLY A 872 49.10 -18.47 2.89
CA GLY A 872 48.14 -18.89 1.87
C GLY A 872 47.55 -20.27 2.16
N PRO A 873 46.89 -20.91 1.16
CA PRO A 873 46.28 -22.22 1.30
C PRO A 873 47.24 -23.29 1.84
N ALA A 874 46.71 -24.23 2.63
CA ALA A 874 47.48 -25.34 3.16
C ALA A 874 47.82 -26.37 2.05
N PRO A 875 48.95 -27.09 2.16
CA PRO A 875 49.22 -28.25 1.32
C PRO A 875 48.19 -29.36 1.57
N TYR A 876 47.94 -30.18 0.56
CA TYR A 876 47.07 -31.36 0.65
C TYR A 876 47.89 -32.63 0.38
N ASP A 877 47.45 -33.76 0.95
CA ASP A 877 48.15 -35.04 0.88
C ASP A 877 47.19 -36.15 0.42
N VAL A 878 47.30 -36.56 -0.85
CA VAL A 878 46.48 -37.62 -1.43
C VAL A 878 46.89 -39.02 -0.95
N ASP A 879 48.15 -39.21 -0.58
CA ASP A 879 48.66 -40.51 -0.12
C ASP A 879 48.24 -40.77 1.33
N GLY A 880 48.23 -39.74 2.17
CA GLY A 880 47.66 -39.79 3.51
C GLY A 880 46.16 -40.17 3.51
N VAL A 881 45.39 -39.71 2.51
CA VAL A 881 43.99 -40.13 2.34
C VAL A 881 43.86 -41.62 1.99
N ARG A 882 44.71 -42.12 1.10
CA ARG A 882 44.74 -43.56 0.73
C ARG A 882 45.11 -44.42 1.93
N GLU A 883 46.10 -44.00 2.70
CA GLU A 883 46.52 -44.69 3.93
C GLU A 883 45.42 -44.68 4.98
N LEU A 884 44.75 -43.53 5.19
CA LEU A 884 43.62 -43.45 6.10
C LEU A 884 42.47 -44.39 5.68
N ALA A 885 42.16 -44.47 4.39
CA ALA A 885 41.17 -45.41 3.87
C ALA A 885 41.58 -46.87 4.13
N ALA A 886 42.85 -47.22 3.91
CA ALA A 886 43.38 -48.55 4.18
C ALA A 886 43.29 -48.93 5.67
N ARG A 887 43.66 -48.00 6.57
CA ARG A 887 43.63 -48.20 8.03
C ARG A 887 42.21 -48.32 8.59
N THR A 888 41.28 -47.52 8.09
CA THR A 888 39.89 -47.49 8.58
C THR A 888 38.98 -48.54 7.93
N GLY A 889 39.39 -49.06 6.77
CA GLY A 889 38.56 -49.95 5.94
C GLY A 889 37.39 -49.23 5.26
N LEU A 890 37.37 -47.89 5.27
CA LEU A 890 36.35 -47.08 4.60
C LEU A 890 36.60 -46.99 3.09
N GLY A 891 35.54 -46.73 2.32
CA GLY A 891 35.66 -46.50 0.88
C GLY A 891 36.50 -45.26 0.60
N LEU A 892 37.43 -45.34 -0.38
CA LEU A 892 38.36 -44.26 -0.69
C LEU A 892 37.65 -42.91 -0.98
N SER A 893 36.54 -42.96 -1.72
CA SER A 893 35.74 -41.76 -2.06
C SER A 893 35.05 -41.14 -0.84
N GLU A 894 34.72 -41.94 0.18
CA GLU A 894 34.11 -41.46 1.42
C GLU A 894 35.14 -40.75 2.31
N VAL A 895 36.35 -41.32 2.42
CA VAL A 895 37.47 -40.71 3.15
C VAL A 895 37.94 -39.43 2.44
N ALA A 896 38.04 -39.47 1.11
CA ALA A 896 38.36 -38.29 0.31
C ALA A 896 37.31 -37.19 0.48
N SER A 897 36.02 -37.53 0.53
CA SER A 897 34.95 -36.56 0.85
C SER A 897 35.17 -35.94 2.22
N ALA A 898 35.49 -36.74 3.24
CA ALA A 898 35.73 -36.24 4.59
C ALA A 898 36.95 -35.28 4.63
N CYS A 899 38.04 -35.61 3.94
CA CYS A 899 39.27 -34.80 3.95
C CYS A 899 39.15 -33.52 3.10
N PHE A 900 38.67 -33.64 1.87
CA PHE A 900 38.77 -32.60 0.84
C PHE A 900 37.44 -31.97 0.42
N GLY A 901 36.33 -32.52 0.90
CA GLY A 901 34.98 -32.14 0.49
C GLY A 901 34.55 -32.81 -0.80
N TYR A 902 33.25 -33.02 -0.96
CA TYR A 902 32.69 -33.70 -2.14
C TYR A 902 32.57 -32.73 -3.33
N PRO A 903 33.21 -33.02 -4.49
CA PRO A 903 33.28 -32.07 -5.61
C PRO A 903 32.05 -32.08 -6.54
N TYR A 904 31.12 -33.04 -6.43
CA TYR A 904 30.05 -33.25 -7.43
C TYR A 904 28.64 -32.79 -7.00
N PHE A 905 28.51 -31.79 -6.13
CA PHE A 905 27.18 -31.39 -5.59
C PHE A 905 26.21 -30.83 -6.63
N VAL A 906 26.70 -30.32 -7.77
CA VAL A 906 25.90 -29.90 -8.93
C VAL A 906 26.82 -30.06 -10.13
N GLY A 907 26.46 -30.83 -11.16
CA GLY A 907 27.33 -31.21 -12.29
C GLY A 907 27.83 -30.08 -13.21
N ARG A 908 28.43 -29.02 -12.65
CA ARG A 908 29.00 -27.88 -13.36
C ARG A 908 30.51 -28.10 -13.48
N GLU A 909 31.00 -28.31 -14.70
CA GLU A 909 32.43 -28.49 -15.00
C GLU A 909 33.33 -27.40 -14.38
N LYS A 910 32.81 -26.18 -14.26
CA LYS A 910 33.51 -25.04 -13.64
C LYS A 910 33.86 -25.24 -12.16
N GLU A 911 33.08 -26.02 -11.42
CA GLU A 911 33.37 -26.31 -10.00
C GLU A 911 34.46 -27.38 -9.88
N LEU A 912 34.43 -28.38 -10.77
CA LEU A 912 35.44 -29.44 -10.84
C LEU A 912 36.81 -28.90 -11.26
N ALA A 913 36.86 -27.93 -12.17
CA ALA A 913 38.11 -27.31 -12.63
C ALA A 913 38.93 -26.62 -11.52
N ARG A 914 38.36 -26.43 -10.32
CA ARG A 914 39.07 -25.88 -9.15
C ARG A 914 39.88 -26.94 -8.41
N TYR A 915 39.49 -28.20 -8.52
CA TYR A 915 40.13 -29.30 -7.82
C TYR A 915 41.35 -29.79 -8.61
N PRO A 916 42.46 -30.11 -7.93
CA PRO A 916 43.58 -30.83 -8.54
C PRO A 916 43.14 -32.18 -9.14
N GLU A 917 43.77 -32.59 -10.23
CA GLU A 917 43.45 -33.85 -10.93
C GLU A 917 43.65 -35.08 -10.04
N ASP A 918 44.69 -35.07 -9.22
CA ASP A 918 45.01 -36.14 -8.26
C ASP A 918 43.98 -36.25 -7.12
N VAL A 919 43.35 -35.14 -6.71
CA VAL A 919 42.22 -35.15 -5.77
C VAL A 919 40.95 -35.69 -6.44
N LEU A 920 40.65 -35.26 -7.68
CA LEU A 920 39.49 -35.76 -8.42
C LEU A 920 39.57 -37.27 -8.66
N ALA A 921 40.76 -37.79 -8.90
CA ALA A 921 41.01 -39.22 -9.09
C ALA A 921 40.61 -40.07 -7.87
N LEU A 922 40.62 -39.52 -6.65
CA LEU A 922 40.19 -40.25 -5.44
C LEU A 922 38.69 -40.58 -5.42
N PHE A 923 37.90 -39.89 -6.24
CA PHE A 923 36.45 -40.09 -6.33
C PHE A 923 36.04 -40.92 -7.55
N VAL A 924 36.99 -41.40 -8.35
CA VAL A 924 36.73 -42.20 -9.55
C VAL A 924 37.23 -43.61 -9.29
N ASP A 925 36.38 -44.59 -9.52
CA ASP A 925 36.77 -45.98 -9.48
C ASP A 925 37.72 -46.28 -10.66
N PRO A 926 38.95 -46.77 -10.43
CA PRO A 926 39.95 -46.95 -11.47
C PRO A 926 39.62 -48.10 -12.44
N GLU A 927 38.75 -49.05 -12.06
CA GLU A 927 38.39 -50.20 -12.88
C GLU A 927 37.17 -49.90 -13.77
N THR A 928 36.18 -49.21 -13.22
CA THR A 928 34.90 -48.93 -13.90
C THR A 928 34.82 -47.51 -14.49
N GLY A 929 35.64 -46.59 -14.01
CA GLY A 929 35.55 -45.17 -14.34
C GLY A 929 34.34 -44.47 -13.72
N GLU A 930 33.54 -45.17 -12.91
CA GLU A 930 32.36 -44.62 -12.25
C GLU A 930 32.75 -43.66 -11.12
N ARG A 931 31.95 -42.61 -10.93
CA ARG A 931 32.16 -41.63 -9.85
C ARG A 931 31.47 -42.13 -8.58
N GLY A 932 32.19 -42.09 -7.47
CA GLY A 932 31.65 -42.38 -6.14
C GLY A 932 30.46 -41.47 -5.82
N GLN A 933 29.33 -42.08 -5.47
CA GLN A 933 28.15 -41.35 -5.01
C GLN A 933 28.24 -41.05 -3.52
N LYS A 934 27.67 -39.92 -3.11
CA LYS A 934 27.64 -39.54 -1.69
C LYS A 934 26.64 -40.43 -0.94
N THR A 935 27.12 -41.22 0.02
CA THR A 935 26.29 -42.12 0.85
C THR A 935 25.81 -41.38 2.12
N PRO A 936 24.78 -41.87 2.82
CA PRO A 936 24.42 -41.36 4.15
C PRO A 936 25.58 -41.38 5.15
N LEU A 937 26.50 -42.36 5.03
CA LEU A 937 27.71 -42.44 5.83
C LEU A 937 28.68 -41.29 5.48
N SER A 938 28.87 -40.97 4.19
CA SER A 938 29.71 -39.85 3.77
C SER A 938 29.28 -38.52 4.39
N TYR A 939 27.97 -38.25 4.48
CA TYR A 939 27.47 -37.03 5.14
C TYR A 939 27.83 -36.97 6.64
N ARG A 940 27.82 -38.12 7.33
CA ARG A 940 28.23 -38.19 8.73
C ARG A 940 29.74 -37.97 8.87
N LEU A 941 30.54 -38.64 8.05
CA LEU A 941 32.00 -38.55 8.06
C LEU A 941 32.50 -37.14 7.71
N ASP A 942 31.91 -36.49 6.70
CA ASP A 942 32.16 -35.10 6.33
C ASP A 942 32.05 -34.14 7.52
N ARG A 943 31.17 -34.46 8.47
CA ARG A 943 30.92 -33.67 9.66
C ARG A 943 31.87 -34.02 10.79
N THR A 944 31.94 -35.31 11.16
CA THR A 944 32.63 -35.74 12.38
C THR A 944 34.10 -36.08 12.17
N MET A 945 34.45 -36.75 11.08
CA MET A 945 35.85 -37.10 10.79
C MET A 945 36.65 -35.85 10.38
N ARG A 946 36.04 -34.95 9.60
CA ARG A 946 36.69 -33.69 9.20
C ARG A 946 37.07 -32.83 10.40
N GLN A 947 36.27 -32.86 11.46
CA GLN A 947 36.58 -32.15 12.70
C GLN A 947 37.90 -32.62 13.34
N VAL A 948 38.13 -33.94 13.36
CA VAL A 948 39.33 -34.54 13.99
C VAL A 948 40.56 -34.54 13.08
N LEU A 949 40.39 -34.30 11.78
CA LEU A 949 41.51 -34.11 10.85
C LEU A 949 42.25 -32.78 11.04
N MET A 950 41.64 -31.79 11.70
CA MET A 950 42.25 -30.47 11.92
C MET A 950 43.20 -30.50 13.12
N PRO A 951 44.53 -30.33 12.95
CA PRO A 951 45.48 -30.43 14.07
C PRO A 951 45.17 -29.46 15.23
N ASP A 952 45.55 -29.84 16.45
CA ASP A 952 45.34 -29.01 17.65
C ASP A 952 46.16 -27.71 17.61
N ASP A 953 47.40 -27.77 17.11
CA ASP A 953 48.14 -26.60 16.69
C ASP A 953 47.88 -26.35 15.20
N PRO A 954 47.21 -25.25 14.81
CA PRO A 954 46.93 -24.96 13.41
C PRO A 954 48.18 -24.82 12.53
N ASP A 955 49.37 -24.57 13.09
CA ASP A 955 50.63 -24.51 12.33
C ASP A 955 51.01 -25.87 11.72
N ASP A 956 50.68 -26.96 12.41
CA ASP A 956 50.96 -28.32 11.95
C ASP A 956 50.25 -28.66 10.64
N LEU A 957 49.13 -27.99 10.33
CA LEU A 957 48.44 -28.16 9.04
C LEU A 957 49.35 -27.81 7.84
N TRP A 958 50.22 -26.81 7.97
CA TRP A 958 51.16 -26.44 6.89
C TRP A 958 52.45 -27.26 6.92
N ASN A 959 52.87 -27.76 8.08
CA ASN A 959 54.15 -28.44 8.25
C ASN A 959 54.05 -29.96 8.08
N ARG A 960 52.91 -30.55 8.48
CA ARG A 960 52.65 -31.99 8.55
C ARG A 960 51.41 -32.43 7.78
N GLY A 961 50.50 -31.50 7.49
CA GLY A 961 49.22 -31.80 6.85
C GLY A 961 48.13 -32.16 7.85
N PRO A 962 47.00 -32.74 7.40
CA PRO A 962 45.93 -33.22 8.25
C PRO A 962 46.38 -34.29 9.25
N ASP A 963 45.70 -34.35 10.39
CA ASP A 963 45.97 -35.34 11.44
C ASP A 963 45.27 -36.67 11.13
N PHE A 964 45.83 -37.42 10.18
CA PHE A 964 45.29 -38.72 9.76
C PHE A 964 45.36 -39.78 10.86
N ASP A 965 46.37 -39.72 11.74
CA ASP A 965 46.52 -40.65 12.87
C ASP A 965 45.34 -40.52 13.83
N ARG A 966 45.04 -39.29 14.26
CA ARG A 966 43.90 -39.02 15.15
C ARG A 966 42.56 -39.37 14.50
N ALA A 967 42.42 -39.19 13.19
CA ALA A 967 41.22 -39.59 12.46
C ALA A 967 41.02 -41.11 12.42
N ALA A 968 42.10 -41.88 12.29
CA ALA A 968 42.05 -43.34 12.34
C ALA A 968 41.68 -43.84 13.76
N GLU A 969 42.32 -43.30 14.80
CA GLU A 969 42.02 -43.64 16.21
C GLU A 969 40.57 -43.30 16.59
N TRP A 970 40.08 -42.15 16.13
CA TRP A 970 38.68 -41.75 16.30
C TRP A 970 37.73 -42.74 15.64
N TRP A 971 38.03 -43.21 14.41
CA TRP A 971 37.19 -44.17 13.70
C TRP A 971 37.14 -45.53 14.39
N ASP A 972 38.26 -46.02 14.90
CA ASP A 972 38.31 -47.28 15.64
C ASP A 972 37.40 -47.24 16.88
N THR A 973 37.38 -46.11 17.59
CA THR A 973 36.49 -45.89 18.73
C THR A 973 35.02 -45.80 18.28
N ALA A 974 34.72 -44.99 17.27
CA ALA A 974 33.36 -44.77 16.78
C ALA A 974 32.72 -46.02 16.14
N ARG A 975 33.53 -46.88 15.51
CA ARG A 975 33.09 -48.16 14.94
C ARG A 975 32.76 -49.18 16.03
N GLY A 976 33.51 -49.17 17.13
CA GLY A 976 33.20 -49.99 18.31
C GLY A 976 31.82 -49.65 18.91
N GLU A 977 31.53 -48.36 19.06
CA GLU A 977 30.23 -47.89 19.58
C GLU A 977 29.06 -48.16 18.62
N ALA A 978 29.29 -48.13 17.30
CA ALA A 978 28.28 -48.43 16.28
C ALA A 978 28.02 -49.94 16.08
N ALA A 979 28.87 -50.82 16.60
CA ALA A 979 28.64 -52.26 16.60
C ALA A 979 27.85 -52.73 17.84
N ASP A 980 27.82 -51.92 18.90
CA ASP A 980 27.09 -52.16 20.16
C ASP A 980 25.71 -51.46 20.23
N THR A 981 25.30 -50.75 19.17
CA THR A 981 23.98 -50.10 19.02
C THR A 981 23.26 -50.56 17.76
#